data_AF-A0A820J355-F1
#
_entry.id   AF-A0A820J355-F1
#
_cell.length_a   1.000
_cell.length_b   1.000
_cell.length_c   1.000
_cell.angle_alpha   90.00
_cell.angle_beta   90.00
_cell.angle_gamma   90.00
#
_symmetry.space_group_name_H-M   'P 1'
#
loop_
_entity.id
_entity.type
_entity.pdbx_description
1 polymer ?
#
loop_
_entity_poly.entity_id
_entity_poly.type
_entity_poly.pdbx_seq_one_letter_code
_entity_poly.pdbx_strand_id
1 'polypeptide(L)'
;MASAVNIGVRLINLIKTLNLYDEDNELPLAEQLLSTRVYIVSLLINFFIIISFAGIIPQTRLITVPSPSPNDFEKLADSYRSTIICRCSQVTMHHKQVFSFNPQFHQVCSSNFINEEWFSSLFNTITSSYYPLEFRLMASAQFQILSLLCRISRQIVFDALTEFYTTLLISTRALTRSAFNNYTITLFQQFNTTTITNHRVYNSFISSIIEEHRFISALRTNFYTRSIPGSDKYETFPAIYPQNVDLTQSSFISNETCRCDHTSSCIYPAGIYNQSKAIVPNEVFLPDASLLFAVPGFQVGCVPQNALLQSTLECFYNQSCLDIVIKLTGALPTVHALNMSSSSRFDPTTTVSVIFDQLMLESWHNSADFAAYFRICAPKTCSYSYQQRFYIIYIVTVMTSVFGGLSKVLNMASPLLVKLFLRLCSRQVPTIETDERDELNTSKINLFNRLLSLLIFFALGCHDRLWKIARFAYLKATTLNLFKTTFTNVKHGIYSTRIYIILLLVGIGILTIYSTKRTISIKIIVQNPNSSQFEELYKIYPSILSCPCRRISIPRSIFAYNEIQFHPICTSHFIRDEHWFEYWTMKFLNGTVDPAPSFHWADFRKNGLKIFNYVRIVCDLITQTASYYLSASEKEDFFAAEPTRTAEFNELTTAWSSSLDIKVENYLKYNLAII
;
A
#
# COMPACT_ATOMS: atom_id res chain seq x y z
N MET A 1 -50.69 44.04 22.21
CA MET A 1 -51.44 42.87 22.78
C MET A 1 -52.95 42.92 22.53
N ALA A 2 -53.64 44.06 22.64
CA ALA A 2 -55.08 44.17 22.36
C ALA A 2 -55.50 43.72 20.94
N SER A 3 -54.65 43.93 19.92
CA SER A 3 -54.88 43.45 18.55
C SER A 3 -54.87 41.93 18.41
N ALA A 4 -54.03 41.21 19.15
CA ALA A 4 -53.93 39.74 19.07
C ALA A 4 -55.09 39.05 19.79
N VAL A 5 -55.55 39.63 20.90
CA VAL A 5 -56.74 39.16 21.64
C VAL A 5 -58.01 39.38 20.82
N ASN A 6 -58.15 40.52 20.13
CA ASN A 6 -59.32 40.80 19.28
C ASN A 6 -59.37 39.88 18.03
N ILE A 7 -58.22 39.53 17.45
CA ILE A 7 -58.14 38.53 16.38
C ILE A 7 -58.51 37.14 16.91
N GLY A 8 -58.02 36.75 18.10
CA GLY A 8 -58.36 35.48 18.73
C GLY A 8 -59.87 35.34 19.03
N VAL A 9 -60.50 36.39 19.57
CA VAL A 9 -61.95 36.42 19.83
C VAL A 9 -62.75 36.37 18.52
N ARG A 10 -62.33 37.10 17.48
CA ARG A 10 -62.94 37.03 16.15
C ARG A 10 -62.79 35.65 15.52
N LEU A 11 -61.64 35.00 15.65
CA LEU A 11 -61.39 33.66 15.12
C LEU A 11 -62.25 32.60 15.85
N ILE A 12 -62.36 32.70 17.17
CA ILE A 12 -63.22 31.81 17.99
C ILE A 12 -64.69 32.01 17.64
N ASN A 13 -65.15 33.25 17.45
CA ASN A 13 -66.51 33.53 17.02
C ASN A 13 -66.75 33.02 15.59
N LEU A 14 -65.79 33.20 14.68
CA LEU A 14 -65.85 32.67 13.33
C LEU A 14 -65.95 31.14 13.32
N ILE A 15 -65.13 30.44 14.12
CA ILE A 15 -65.17 28.96 14.25
C ILE A 15 -66.48 28.48 14.89
N LYS A 16 -67.07 29.26 15.80
CA LYS A 16 -68.36 28.93 16.42
C LYS A 16 -69.55 29.07 15.47
N THR A 17 -69.49 30.02 14.53
CA THR A 17 -70.55 30.27 13.53
C THR A 17 -70.28 29.63 12.18
N LEU A 18 -69.10 29.04 11.97
CA LEU A 18 -68.74 28.42 10.70
C LEU A 18 -69.59 27.16 10.49
N ASN A 19 -70.40 27.18 9.45
CA ASN A 19 -71.12 26.03 8.95
C ASN A 19 -70.64 25.74 7.52
N LEU A 20 -69.76 24.74 7.36
CA LEU A 20 -69.27 24.31 6.05
C LEU A 20 -70.35 23.57 5.23
N TYR A 21 -71.51 23.28 5.84
CA TYR A 21 -72.60 22.48 5.27
C TYR A 21 -73.93 23.24 5.22
N ASP A 22 -73.90 24.58 5.21
CA ASP A 22 -75.06 25.48 5.33
C ASP A 22 -76.10 25.34 4.20
N GLU A 23 -75.70 24.77 3.06
CA GLU A 23 -76.56 24.58 1.89
C GLU A 23 -77.35 23.26 1.89
N ASP A 24 -77.19 22.40 2.90
CA ASP A 24 -77.70 21.03 2.89
C ASP A 24 -79.00 20.87 3.72
N ASN A 25 -80.15 21.23 3.13
CA ASN A 25 -81.50 21.22 3.76
C ASN A 25 -81.97 19.85 4.33
N GLU A 26 -81.20 18.78 4.14
CA GLU A 26 -81.51 17.42 4.61
C GLU A 26 -80.94 17.10 6.01
N LEU A 27 -80.11 17.97 6.59
CA LEU A 27 -79.57 17.81 7.94
C LEU A 27 -80.13 18.89 8.89
N PRO A 28 -80.49 18.53 10.13
CA PRO A 28 -80.74 19.51 11.19
C PRO A 28 -79.49 20.40 11.39
N LEU A 29 -79.70 21.69 11.65
CA LEU A 29 -78.62 22.67 11.88
C LEU A 29 -77.56 22.20 12.90
N ALA A 30 -78.00 21.47 13.93
CA ALA A 30 -77.11 20.88 14.93
C ALA A 30 -76.15 19.82 14.35
N GLU A 31 -76.59 19.00 13.39
CA GLU A 31 -75.76 17.98 12.73
C GLU A 31 -74.77 18.62 11.74
N GLN A 32 -75.17 19.70 11.07
CA GLN A 32 -74.30 20.45 10.15
C GLN A 32 -73.14 21.14 10.89
N LEU A 33 -73.45 21.79 12.02
CA LEU A 33 -72.45 22.42 12.89
C LEU A 33 -71.50 21.37 13.50
N LEU A 34 -72.01 20.21 13.91
CA LEU A 34 -71.19 19.11 14.42
C LEU A 34 -70.28 18.51 13.34
N SER A 35 -70.80 18.33 12.12
CA SER A 35 -70.03 17.86 10.96
C SER A 35 -68.89 18.81 10.59
N THR A 36 -69.14 20.13 10.63
CA THR A 36 -68.11 21.16 10.43
C THR A 36 -66.98 21.05 11.46
N ARG A 37 -67.32 20.81 12.73
CA ARG A 37 -66.32 20.65 13.80
C ARG A 37 -65.50 19.37 13.65
N VAL A 38 -66.15 18.25 13.33
CA VAL A 38 -65.46 16.98 13.06
C VAL A 38 -64.51 17.12 11.87
N TYR A 39 -64.95 17.78 10.79
CA TYR A 39 -64.11 18.08 9.63
C TYR A 39 -62.84 18.85 10.00
N ILE A 40 -62.98 19.97 10.72
CA ILE A 40 -61.84 20.83 11.09
C ILE A 40 -60.87 20.07 12.01
N VAL A 41 -61.38 19.36 13.02
CA VAL A 41 -60.55 18.60 13.96
C VAL A 41 -59.81 17.47 13.23
N SER A 42 -60.49 16.72 12.36
CA SER A 42 -59.85 15.66 11.58
C SER A 42 -58.79 16.20 10.62
N LEU A 43 -59.01 17.36 10.00
CA LEU A 43 -58.03 18.01 9.13
C LEU A 43 -56.77 18.42 9.91
N LEU A 44 -56.94 19.05 11.08
CA LEU A 44 -55.83 19.47 11.94
C LEU A 44 -55.01 18.29 12.46
N ILE A 45 -55.66 17.19 12.87
CA ILE A 45 -54.97 15.97 13.32
C ILE A 45 -54.13 15.37 12.18
N ASN A 46 -54.68 15.27 10.97
CA ASN A 46 -53.95 14.73 9.82
C ASN A 46 -52.73 15.60 9.46
N PHE A 47 -52.88 16.93 9.49
CA PHE A 47 -51.75 17.83 9.28
C PHE A 47 -50.68 17.69 10.36
N PHE A 48 -51.08 17.57 11.63
CA PHE A 48 -50.14 17.35 12.72
C PHE A 48 -49.35 16.04 12.54
N ILE A 49 -50.02 14.95 12.14
CA ILE A 49 -49.38 13.65 11.87
C ILE A 49 -48.37 13.78 10.72
N ILE A 50 -48.75 14.41 9.61
CA ILE A 50 -47.87 14.55 8.43
C ILE A 50 -46.66 15.44 8.75
N ILE A 51 -46.85 16.56 9.46
CA ILE A 51 -45.73 17.43 9.89
C ILE A 51 -44.78 16.67 10.81
N SER A 52 -45.32 15.93 11.78
CA SER A 52 -44.52 15.14 12.71
C SER A 52 -43.71 14.07 11.97
N PHE A 53 -44.35 13.33 11.06
CA PHE A 53 -43.69 12.30 10.26
C PHE A 53 -42.62 12.88 9.33
N ALA A 54 -42.94 13.97 8.63
CA ALA A 54 -41.99 14.65 7.74
C ALA A 54 -40.82 15.31 8.49
N GLY A 55 -41.01 15.70 9.76
CA GLY A 55 -39.96 16.25 10.61
C GLY A 55 -38.98 15.20 11.14
N ILE A 56 -39.45 13.98 11.40
CA ILE A 56 -38.65 12.89 12.00
C ILE A 56 -37.76 12.21 10.95
N ILE A 57 -38.18 12.11 9.70
CA ILE A 57 -37.44 11.37 8.66
C ILE A 57 -36.21 12.18 8.20
N PRO A 58 -34.97 11.69 8.44
CA PRO A 58 -33.77 12.35 7.96
C PRO A 58 -33.71 12.30 6.43
N GLN A 59 -33.35 13.43 5.81
CA GLN A 59 -33.15 13.53 4.38
C GLN A 59 -31.66 13.62 4.08
N THR A 60 -31.16 12.75 3.21
CA THR A 60 -29.77 12.81 2.74
C THR A 60 -29.66 13.84 1.64
N ARG A 61 -28.87 14.89 1.86
CA ARG A 61 -28.55 15.88 0.83
C ARG A 61 -27.15 15.61 0.28
N LEU A 62 -27.04 15.58 -1.05
CA LEU A 62 -25.76 15.48 -1.77
C LEU A 62 -25.34 16.89 -2.22
N ILE A 63 -24.14 17.31 -1.85
CA ILE A 63 -23.52 18.54 -2.37
C ILE A 63 -22.35 18.15 -3.25
N THR A 64 -22.23 18.82 -4.40
CA THR A 64 -21.10 18.66 -5.32
C THR A 64 -20.36 19.98 -5.44
N VAL A 65 -19.04 19.92 -5.26
CA VAL A 65 -18.13 21.06 -5.37
C VAL A 65 -17.24 20.84 -6.60
N PRO A 66 -17.31 21.71 -7.62
CA PRO A 66 -16.45 21.61 -8.78
C PRO A 66 -15.04 22.13 -8.45
N SER A 67 -14.03 21.40 -8.91
CA SER A 67 -12.60 21.77 -8.87
C SER A 67 -12.13 22.45 -7.57
N PRO A 68 -12.19 21.76 -6.42
CA PRO A 68 -11.79 22.36 -5.15
C PRO A 68 -10.29 22.63 -5.08
N SER A 69 -9.91 23.72 -4.43
CA SER A 69 -8.50 23.97 -4.09
C SER A 69 -8.02 22.95 -3.03
N PRO A 70 -6.70 22.75 -2.86
CA PRO A 70 -6.18 21.86 -1.83
C PRO A 70 -6.70 22.20 -0.42
N ASN A 71 -6.81 23.50 -0.10
CA ASN A 71 -7.30 23.96 1.20
C ASN A 71 -8.81 23.75 1.37
N ASP A 72 -9.59 23.91 0.30
CA ASP A 72 -11.02 23.64 0.35
C ASP A 72 -11.30 22.15 0.53
N PHE A 73 -10.53 21.32 -0.16
CA PHE A 73 -10.57 19.88 0.01
C PHE A 73 -10.26 19.47 1.46
N GLU A 74 -9.18 19.98 2.06
CA GLU A 74 -8.82 19.65 3.45
C GLU A 74 -9.94 20.06 4.44
N LYS A 75 -10.48 21.28 4.31
CA LYS A 75 -11.59 21.74 5.16
C LYS A 75 -12.82 20.85 5.05
N LEU A 76 -13.17 20.45 3.81
CA LEU A 76 -14.31 19.57 3.57
C LEU A 76 -14.03 18.14 4.04
N ALA A 77 -12.80 17.66 3.87
CA ALA A 77 -12.37 16.36 4.34
C ALA A 77 -12.44 16.27 5.86
N ASP A 78 -12.05 17.32 6.58
CA ASP A 78 -12.18 17.38 8.04
C ASP A 78 -13.64 17.44 8.50
N SER A 79 -14.47 18.19 7.80
CA SER A 79 -15.89 18.38 8.16
C SER A 79 -16.76 17.15 7.83
N TYR A 80 -16.40 16.39 6.79
CA TYR A 80 -17.22 15.32 6.22
C TYR A 80 -16.42 14.03 5.95
N ARG A 81 -15.51 13.65 6.88
CA ARG A 81 -14.57 12.53 6.75
C ARG A 81 -15.15 11.24 6.18
N SER A 82 -16.36 10.87 6.57
CA SER A 82 -16.97 9.59 6.20
C SER A 82 -17.74 9.60 4.88
N THR A 83 -18.07 10.77 4.33
CA THR A 83 -18.96 10.88 3.16
C THR A 83 -18.35 11.64 1.99
N ILE A 84 -17.25 12.37 2.19
CA ILE A 84 -16.56 13.07 1.11
C ILE A 84 -15.86 12.09 0.15
N ILE A 85 -16.11 12.27 -1.13
CA ILE A 85 -15.50 11.51 -2.21
C ILE A 85 -15.03 12.50 -3.27
N CYS A 86 -13.72 12.55 -3.46
CA CYS A 86 -13.05 13.35 -4.48
C CYS A 86 -12.29 12.39 -5.40
N ARG A 87 -12.69 12.27 -6.66
CA ARG A 87 -12.00 11.40 -7.62
C ARG A 87 -10.88 12.16 -8.30
N CYS A 88 -9.69 11.56 -8.35
CA CYS A 88 -8.60 12.12 -9.14
C CYS A 88 -8.94 12.06 -10.63
N SER A 89 -8.58 13.08 -11.38
CA SER A 89 -8.66 13.06 -12.85
C SER A 89 -7.51 12.26 -13.46
N GLN A 90 -6.32 12.33 -12.86
CA GLN A 90 -5.19 11.47 -13.19
C GLN A 90 -4.96 10.47 -12.06
N VAL A 91 -5.16 9.19 -12.35
CA VAL A 91 -5.11 8.10 -11.37
C VAL A 91 -3.68 7.59 -11.17
N THR A 92 -2.83 7.72 -12.18
CA THR A 92 -1.45 7.23 -12.18
C THR A 92 -0.46 8.37 -12.29
N MET A 93 0.56 8.38 -11.43
CA MET A 93 1.61 9.41 -11.44
C MET A 93 2.96 8.78 -11.16
N HIS A 94 4.02 9.23 -11.85
CA HIS A 94 5.36 8.71 -11.60
C HIS A 94 5.87 9.22 -10.27
N HIS A 95 6.53 8.36 -9.50
CA HIS A 95 7.14 8.73 -8.22
C HIS A 95 8.09 9.93 -8.36
N LYS A 96 8.83 10.02 -9.48
CA LYS A 96 9.73 11.15 -9.78
C LYS A 96 9.07 12.53 -9.69
N GLN A 97 7.76 12.62 -9.93
CA GLN A 97 7.04 13.89 -9.93
C GLN A 97 6.62 14.35 -8.52
N VAL A 98 6.67 13.45 -7.54
CA VAL A 98 6.10 13.65 -6.19
C VAL A 98 7.17 13.50 -5.12
N PHE A 99 8.15 12.63 -5.32
CA PHE A 99 9.17 12.26 -4.35
C PHE A 99 10.57 12.61 -4.84
N SER A 100 11.45 12.98 -3.90
CA SER A 100 12.85 13.27 -4.16
C SER A 100 13.73 12.67 -3.05
N PHE A 101 14.87 12.12 -3.46
CA PHE A 101 15.88 11.52 -2.59
C PHE A 101 17.22 12.20 -2.85
N ASN A 102 17.95 12.48 -1.77
CA ASN A 102 19.32 12.97 -1.82
C ASN A 102 20.18 12.16 -0.84
N PRO A 103 20.72 11.00 -1.27
CA PRO A 103 21.54 10.14 -0.42
C PRO A 103 22.90 10.80 -0.13
N GLN A 104 23.33 10.77 1.13
CA GLN A 104 24.66 11.20 1.54
C GLN A 104 25.50 9.97 1.87
N PHE A 105 26.65 9.85 1.21
CA PHE A 105 27.58 8.75 1.41
C PHE A 105 28.65 9.11 2.44
N HIS A 106 29.23 8.09 3.07
CA HIS A 106 30.29 8.19 4.05
C HIS A 106 31.47 8.97 3.46
N GLN A 107 32.08 9.84 4.26
CA GLN A 107 33.12 10.77 3.81
C GLN A 107 34.32 10.09 3.14
N VAL A 108 34.61 8.83 3.51
CA VAL A 108 35.66 8.03 2.87
C VAL A 108 35.44 7.88 1.36
N CYS A 109 34.19 7.80 0.92
CA CYS A 109 33.82 7.67 -0.49
C CYS A 109 33.97 8.96 -1.30
N SER A 110 34.36 10.07 -0.66
CA SER A 110 34.74 11.33 -1.30
C SER A 110 36.15 11.78 -0.93
N SER A 111 36.90 10.93 -0.21
CA SER A 111 38.25 11.24 0.27
C SER A 111 39.33 10.83 -0.73
N ASN A 112 40.57 11.25 -0.47
CA ASN A 112 41.73 10.81 -1.26
C ASN A 112 42.00 9.29 -1.14
N PHE A 113 41.48 8.61 -0.12
CA PHE A 113 41.75 7.18 0.12
C PHE A 113 41.14 6.23 -0.91
N ILE A 114 40.19 6.70 -1.72
CA ILE A 114 39.59 5.92 -2.81
C ILE A 114 40.18 6.24 -4.18
N ASN A 115 41.14 7.17 -4.25
CA ASN A 115 41.76 7.60 -5.50
C ASN A 115 42.89 6.66 -5.91
N GLU A 116 43.07 6.52 -7.23
CA GLU A 116 44.11 5.66 -7.80
C GLU A 116 45.52 6.08 -7.43
N GLU A 117 45.78 7.38 -7.34
CA GLU A 117 47.08 7.92 -6.90
C GLU A 117 47.47 7.40 -5.51
N TRP A 118 46.51 7.35 -4.57
CA TRP A 118 46.77 6.89 -3.20
C TRP A 118 47.17 5.42 -3.18
N PHE A 119 46.30 4.53 -3.64
CA PHE A 119 46.56 3.10 -3.53
C PHE A 119 47.69 2.62 -4.43
N SER A 120 47.94 3.30 -5.56
CA SER A 120 49.09 3.01 -6.42
C SER A 120 50.41 3.41 -5.76
N SER A 121 50.42 4.50 -4.97
CA SER A 121 51.59 4.91 -4.20
C SER A 121 51.94 3.95 -3.05
N LEU A 122 50.96 3.15 -2.59
CA LEU A 122 51.17 2.12 -1.57
C LEU A 122 51.68 0.80 -2.16
N PHE A 123 51.63 0.62 -3.48
CA PHE A 123 52.08 -0.60 -4.13
C PHE A 123 53.61 -0.67 -4.16
N ASN A 124 54.17 -1.73 -3.59
CA ASN A 124 55.61 -1.97 -3.61
C ASN A 124 55.89 -3.40 -4.13
N THR A 125 56.61 -3.47 -5.25
CA THR A 125 56.95 -4.71 -5.96
C THR A 125 57.94 -5.58 -5.21
N ILE A 126 58.73 -5.00 -4.31
CA ILE A 126 59.71 -5.73 -3.51
C ILE A 126 58.97 -6.48 -2.41
N THR A 127 57.90 -5.92 -1.83
CA THR A 127 57.14 -6.50 -0.71
C THR A 127 56.31 -7.75 -1.01
N SER A 128 56.19 -8.20 -2.27
CA SER A 128 55.34 -9.35 -2.66
C SER A 128 55.76 -10.71 -2.09
N SER A 129 56.87 -10.76 -1.36
CA SER A 129 57.47 -11.98 -0.76
C SER A 129 57.49 -11.94 0.77
N TYR A 130 56.91 -10.90 1.38
CA TYR A 130 57.18 -10.53 2.77
C TYR A 130 56.10 -10.98 3.76
N TYR A 131 56.51 -10.99 5.01
CA TYR A 131 55.79 -11.38 6.22
C TYR A 131 54.26 -11.19 6.14
N PRO A 132 53.43 -12.22 6.44
CA PRO A 132 51.98 -12.15 6.25
C PRO A 132 51.25 -11.01 6.99
N LEU A 133 51.87 -10.45 8.03
CA LEU A 133 51.30 -9.33 8.80
C LEU A 133 51.68 -7.94 8.27
N GLU A 134 52.45 -7.88 7.19
CA GLU A 134 52.99 -6.62 6.63
C GLU A 134 51.89 -5.79 5.95
N PHE A 135 51.61 -4.61 6.52
CA PHE A 135 50.64 -3.64 5.99
C PHE A 135 50.93 -3.29 4.51
N ARG A 136 52.19 -3.05 4.15
CA ARG A 136 52.58 -2.66 2.78
C ARG A 136 52.24 -3.71 1.72
N LEU A 137 52.09 -4.97 2.11
CA LEU A 137 51.70 -6.04 1.18
C LEU A 137 50.22 -5.92 0.77
N MET A 138 49.32 -5.61 1.70
CA MET A 138 47.88 -5.66 1.47
C MET A 138 47.25 -4.27 1.25
N ALA A 139 47.88 -3.20 1.74
CA ALA A 139 47.29 -1.86 1.77
C ALA A 139 46.78 -1.40 0.39
N SER A 140 47.59 -1.53 -0.67
CA SER A 140 47.16 -1.18 -2.03
C SER A 140 45.88 -1.90 -2.44
N ALA A 141 45.79 -3.23 -2.23
CA ALA A 141 44.60 -4.00 -2.60
C ALA A 141 43.39 -3.64 -1.72
N GLN A 142 43.60 -3.39 -0.42
CA GLN A 142 42.53 -3.01 0.49
C GLN A 142 41.94 -1.64 0.15
N PHE A 143 42.75 -0.66 -0.22
CA PHE A 143 42.24 0.64 -0.67
C PHE A 143 41.58 0.59 -2.05
N GLN A 144 42.06 -0.28 -2.96
CA GLN A 144 41.34 -0.57 -4.21
C GLN A 144 39.95 -1.16 -3.95
N ILE A 145 39.87 -2.12 -3.02
CA ILE A 145 38.59 -2.72 -2.61
C ILE A 145 37.71 -1.65 -1.95
N LEU A 146 38.23 -0.81 -1.06
CA LEU A 146 37.47 0.28 -0.44
C LEU A 146 36.85 1.23 -1.49
N SER A 147 37.64 1.59 -2.51
CA SER A 147 37.15 2.38 -3.66
C SER A 147 36.02 1.65 -4.40
N LEU A 148 36.18 0.34 -4.63
CA LEU A 148 35.15 -0.49 -5.25
C LEU A 148 33.87 -0.57 -4.41
N LEU A 149 33.98 -0.75 -3.09
CA LEU A 149 32.83 -0.79 -2.17
C LEU A 149 32.04 0.53 -2.26
N CYS A 150 32.72 1.68 -2.20
CA CYS A 150 32.09 2.99 -2.38
C CYS A 150 31.38 3.14 -3.73
N ARG A 151 32.01 2.68 -4.82
CA ARG A 151 31.42 2.73 -6.17
C ARG A 151 30.19 1.85 -6.30
N ILE A 152 30.26 0.60 -5.82
CA ILE A 152 29.15 -0.35 -5.87
C ILE A 152 27.99 0.15 -5.02
N SER A 153 28.25 0.65 -3.81
CA SER A 153 27.19 1.20 -2.96
C SER A 153 26.46 2.37 -3.63
N ARG A 154 27.18 3.28 -4.27
CA ARG A 154 26.57 4.37 -5.06
C ARG A 154 25.71 3.83 -6.19
N GLN A 155 26.24 2.88 -6.95
CA GLN A 155 25.53 2.29 -8.08
C GLN A 155 24.23 1.61 -7.63
N ILE A 156 24.28 0.77 -6.59
CA ILE A 156 23.09 0.12 -6.03
C ILE A 156 22.02 1.15 -5.63
N VAL A 157 22.42 2.23 -4.95
CA VAL A 157 21.47 3.27 -4.53
C VAL A 157 20.87 3.99 -5.75
N PHE A 158 21.67 4.38 -6.74
CA PHE A 158 21.16 5.10 -7.92
C PHE A 158 20.32 4.21 -8.85
N ASP A 159 20.66 2.93 -8.97
CA ASP A 159 19.85 1.95 -9.71
C ASP A 159 18.50 1.75 -9.03
N ALA A 160 18.49 1.57 -7.70
CA ALA A 160 17.26 1.48 -6.92
C ALA A 160 16.40 2.75 -7.00
N LEU A 161 17.02 3.94 -6.98
CA LEU A 161 16.31 5.21 -7.18
C LEU A 161 15.73 5.33 -8.58
N THR A 162 16.46 4.87 -9.60
CA THR A 162 15.99 4.87 -10.98
C THR A 162 14.75 3.99 -11.11
N GLU A 163 14.79 2.77 -10.57
CA GLU A 163 13.63 1.89 -10.52
C GLU A 163 12.47 2.55 -9.77
N PHE A 164 12.71 3.07 -8.57
CA PHE A 164 11.70 3.77 -7.76
C PHE A 164 11.05 4.92 -8.53
N TYR A 165 11.83 5.75 -9.22
CA TYR A 165 11.31 6.89 -9.97
C TYR A 165 10.47 6.51 -11.19
N THR A 166 10.70 5.33 -11.77
CA THR A 166 9.87 4.81 -12.87
C THR A 166 8.55 4.22 -12.38
N THR A 167 8.47 3.78 -11.12
CA THR A 167 7.25 3.21 -10.54
C THR A 167 6.12 4.26 -10.44
N LEU A 168 4.89 3.76 -10.54
CA LEU A 168 3.67 4.57 -10.56
C LEU A 168 2.98 4.55 -9.20
N LEU A 169 2.70 5.73 -8.67
CA LEU A 169 1.76 5.95 -7.59
C LEU A 169 0.33 5.93 -8.16
N ILE A 170 -0.52 5.08 -7.58
CA ILE A 170 -1.91 4.91 -8.00
C ILE A 170 -2.84 5.53 -6.94
N SER A 171 -3.61 6.54 -7.34
CA SER A 171 -4.54 7.24 -6.46
C SER A 171 -5.86 7.49 -7.17
N THR A 172 -6.90 6.71 -6.81
CA THR A 172 -8.25 6.87 -7.40
C THR A 172 -9.05 7.99 -6.73
N ARG A 173 -8.67 8.36 -5.50
CA ARG A 173 -9.28 9.41 -4.70
C ARG A 173 -8.21 10.31 -4.12
N ALA A 174 -8.51 11.60 -4.04
CA ALA A 174 -7.60 12.56 -3.42
C ALA A 174 -7.35 12.18 -1.96
N LEU A 175 -6.07 12.04 -1.59
CA LEU A 175 -5.63 11.81 -0.23
C LEU A 175 -5.56 13.13 0.53
N THR A 176 -5.93 13.10 1.81
CA THR A 176 -5.65 14.21 2.73
C THR A 176 -4.15 14.31 2.98
N ARG A 177 -3.68 15.50 3.38
CA ARG A 177 -2.28 15.75 3.69
C ARG A 177 -1.74 14.80 4.75
N SER A 178 -2.53 14.50 5.78
CA SER A 178 -2.15 13.51 6.80
C SER A 178 -2.02 12.10 6.22
N ALA A 179 -2.98 11.66 5.38
CA ALA A 179 -2.91 10.35 4.75
C ALA A 179 -1.74 10.24 3.77
N PHE A 180 -1.47 11.30 2.99
CA PHE A 180 -0.33 11.38 2.09
C PHE A 180 1.01 11.35 2.85
N ASN A 181 1.14 12.10 3.94
CA ASN A 181 2.36 12.10 4.76
C ASN A 181 2.61 10.72 5.39
N ASN A 182 1.58 10.08 5.93
CA ASN A 182 1.70 8.73 6.49
C ASN A 182 2.12 7.72 5.42
N TYR A 183 1.46 7.76 4.25
CA TYR A 183 1.82 6.92 3.11
C TYR A 183 3.29 7.14 2.68
N THR A 184 3.72 8.40 2.61
CA THR A 184 5.09 8.79 2.24
C THR A 184 6.12 8.24 3.22
N ILE A 185 5.89 8.37 4.53
CA ILE A 185 6.80 7.86 5.56
C ILE A 185 6.96 6.34 5.41
N THR A 186 5.85 5.61 5.27
CA THR A 186 5.88 4.16 5.07
C THR A 186 6.62 3.80 3.78
N LEU A 187 6.35 4.50 2.68
CA LEU A 187 7.00 4.25 1.39
C LEU A 187 8.52 4.48 1.45
N PHE A 188 8.97 5.55 2.09
CA PHE A 188 10.40 5.83 2.27
C PHE A 188 11.08 4.80 3.18
N GLN A 189 10.42 4.39 4.26
CA GLN A 189 10.95 3.34 5.14
C GLN A 189 11.07 2.00 4.41
N GLN A 190 10.06 1.64 3.62
CA GLN A 190 10.07 0.42 2.80
C GLN A 190 11.21 0.47 1.77
N PHE A 191 11.32 1.56 1.00
CA PHE A 191 12.39 1.75 0.02
C PHE A 191 13.79 1.60 0.65
N ASN A 192 14.05 2.33 1.74
CA ASN A 192 15.34 2.28 2.44
C ASN A 192 15.66 0.86 2.94
N THR A 193 14.69 0.22 3.60
CA THR A 193 14.88 -1.11 4.21
C THR A 193 15.09 -2.19 3.16
N THR A 194 14.28 -2.19 2.10
CA THR A 194 14.40 -3.16 1.00
C THR A 194 15.74 -3.01 0.27
N THR A 195 16.16 -1.77 -0.02
CA THR A 195 17.45 -1.51 -0.70
C THR A 195 18.63 -2.04 0.11
N ILE A 196 18.67 -1.75 1.42
CA ILE A 196 19.74 -2.22 2.32
C ILE A 196 19.68 -3.75 2.50
N THR A 197 18.49 -4.32 2.65
CA THR A 197 18.34 -5.77 2.88
C THR A 197 18.76 -6.57 1.65
N ASN A 198 18.35 -6.16 0.46
CA ASN A 198 18.75 -6.81 -0.79
C ASN A 198 20.27 -6.75 -0.97
N HIS A 199 20.89 -5.61 -0.64
CA HIS A 199 22.34 -5.48 -0.67
C HIS A 199 23.04 -6.46 0.28
N ARG A 200 22.59 -6.57 1.53
CA ARG A 200 23.18 -7.50 2.51
C ARG A 200 23.10 -8.95 2.07
N VAL A 201 21.96 -9.34 1.50
CA VAL A 201 21.76 -10.67 0.92
C VAL A 201 22.76 -10.92 -0.21
N TYR A 202 22.93 -9.96 -1.12
CA TYR A 202 23.91 -10.07 -2.20
C TYR A 202 25.35 -10.14 -1.68
N ASN A 203 25.71 -9.31 -0.69
CA ASN A 203 27.03 -9.31 -0.08
C ASN A 203 27.35 -10.64 0.61
N SER A 204 26.40 -11.18 1.37
CA SER A 204 26.53 -12.50 1.99
C SER A 204 26.75 -13.59 0.95
N PHE A 205 25.98 -13.55 -0.14
CA PHE A 205 26.09 -14.52 -1.23
C PHE A 205 27.48 -14.50 -1.89
N ILE A 206 27.99 -13.31 -2.23
CA ILE A 206 29.33 -13.17 -2.81
C ILE A 206 30.40 -13.66 -1.82
N SER A 207 30.26 -13.35 -0.54
CA SER A 207 31.22 -13.80 0.48
C SER A 207 31.25 -15.32 0.58
N SER A 208 30.09 -15.99 0.62
CA SER A 208 29.99 -17.46 0.63
C SER A 208 30.65 -18.08 -0.60
N ILE A 209 30.47 -17.51 -1.79
CA ILE A 209 31.12 -18.01 -3.01
C ILE A 209 32.64 -17.93 -2.89
N ILE A 210 33.18 -16.81 -2.39
CA ILE A 210 34.63 -16.62 -2.26
C ILE A 210 35.22 -17.66 -1.28
N GLU A 211 34.51 -17.95 -0.19
CA GLU A 211 34.92 -18.91 0.83
C GLU A 211 34.92 -20.35 0.31
N GLU A 212 33.84 -20.78 -0.35
CA GLU A 212 33.70 -22.15 -0.86
C GLU A 212 34.72 -22.47 -1.97
N HIS A 213 34.99 -21.51 -2.86
CA HIS A 213 35.80 -21.76 -4.05
C HIS A 213 37.31 -21.59 -3.83
N ARG A 214 37.74 -21.14 -2.63
CA ARG A 214 39.15 -21.02 -2.24
C ARG A 214 40.02 -20.36 -3.32
N PHE A 215 39.56 -19.24 -3.85
CA PHE A 215 40.28 -18.50 -4.91
C PHE A 215 41.66 -18.09 -4.45
N ILE A 216 42.70 -18.35 -5.23
CA ILE A 216 44.05 -17.87 -4.91
C ILE A 216 44.05 -16.35 -5.11
N SER A 217 44.29 -15.60 -4.04
CA SER A 217 44.44 -14.16 -4.12
C SER A 217 45.65 -13.80 -4.99
N ALA A 218 45.56 -12.71 -5.76
CA ALA A 218 46.68 -12.23 -6.57
C ALA A 218 47.93 -11.92 -5.73
N LEU A 219 47.72 -11.51 -4.47
CA LEU A 219 48.77 -11.26 -3.49
C LEU A 219 49.29 -12.53 -2.80
N ARG A 220 48.71 -13.70 -3.09
CA ARG A 220 49.09 -15.00 -2.50
C ARG A 220 49.02 -15.04 -0.97
N THR A 221 48.14 -14.22 -0.39
CA THR A 221 47.97 -14.05 1.06
C THR A 221 47.15 -15.16 1.71
N ASN A 222 46.43 -15.95 0.91
CA ASN A 222 45.70 -17.14 1.33
C ASN A 222 46.33 -18.45 0.84
N PHE A 223 46.97 -18.46 -0.34
CA PHE A 223 47.66 -19.62 -0.87
C PHE A 223 48.94 -19.19 -1.58
N TYR A 224 50.00 -19.96 -1.39
CA TYR A 224 51.25 -19.77 -2.10
C TYR A 224 51.65 -21.06 -2.83
N THR A 225 52.26 -20.90 -4.00
CA THR A 225 52.80 -21.99 -4.80
C THR A 225 54.31 -22.13 -4.60
N ARG A 226 54.77 -23.36 -4.37
CA ARG A 226 56.20 -23.69 -4.27
C ARG A 226 56.51 -24.76 -5.32
N SER A 227 57.63 -24.59 -6.03
CA SER A 227 58.18 -25.63 -6.92
C SER A 227 58.71 -26.78 -6.06
N ILE A 228 58.37 -28.02 -6.42
CA ILE A 228 58.96 -29.18 -5.77
C ILE A 228 60.40 -29.31 -6.28
N PRO A 229 61.42 -29.30 -5.40
CA PRO A 229 62.81 -29.42 -5.81
C PRO A 229 63.02 -30.65 -6.71
N GLY A 230 63.61 -30.46 -7.89
CA GLY A 230 63.88 -31.53 -8.84
C GLY A 230 62.67 -31.99 -9.68
N SER A 231 61.56 -31.24 -9.70
CA SER A 231 60.45 -31.51 -10.62
C SER A 231 59.86 -30.24 -11.23
N ASP A 232 59.23 -30.37 -12.39
CA ASP A 232 58.43 -29.30 -13.02
C ASP A 232 57.06 -29.09 -12.34
N LYS A 233 56.78 -29.82 -11.25
CA LYS A 233 55.52 -29.74 -10.52
C LYS A 233 55.59 -28.65 -9.44
N TYR A 234 54.43 -28.02 -9.24
CA TYR A 234 54.22 -27.00 -8.22
C TYR A 234 53.13 -27.49 -7.27
N GLU A 235 53.38 -27.36 -5.98
CA GLU A 235 52.38 -27.60 -4.95
C GLU A 235 51.84 -26.28 -4.42
N THR A 236 50.54 -26.25 -4.15
CA THR A 236 49.86 -25.11 -3.56
C THR A 236 49.71 -25.38 -2.08
N PHE A 237 50.21 -24.47 -1.25
CA PHE A 237 50.13 -24.54 0.19
C PHE A 237 49.24 -23.40 0.71
N PRO A 238 48.42 -23.66 1.74
CA PRO A 238 47.72 -22.57 2.43
C PRO A 238 48.71 -21.65 3.12
N ALA A 239 48.42 -20.36 3.11
CA ALA A 239 49.09 -19.43 4.00
C ALA A 239 48.72 -19.75 5.46
N ILE A 240 49.73 -19.71 6.33
CA ILE A 240 49.60 -19.99 7.75
C ILE A 240 49.90 -18.69 8.49
N TYR A 241 48.99 -18.25 9.35
CA TYR A 241 49.20 -17.09 10.20
C TYR A 241 49.40 -17.55 11.65
N PRO A 242 50.41 -17.03 12.36
CA PRO A 242 50.64 -17.39 13.76
C PRO A 242 49.51 -16.82 14.64
N GLN A 243 48.86 -17.64 15.44
CA GLN A 243 47.79 -17.18 16.35
C GLN A 243 48.44 -16.76 17.68
N ASN A 244 48.37 -15.47 18.02
CA ASN A 244 49.10 -14.78 19.12
C ASN A 244 50.50 -14.30 18.73
N VAL A 245 50.55 -13.20 17.98
CA VAL A 245 51.74 -12.35 17.96
C VAL A 245 51.61 -11.38 19.12
N ASP A 246 52.25 -11.70 20.24
CA ASP A 246 52.48 -10.68 21.25
C ASP A 246 53.48 -9.68 20.64
N LEU A 247 52.97 -8.54 20.15
CA LEU A 247 53.76 -7.54 19.40
C LEU A 247 54.93 -6.96 20.22
N THR A 248 55.01 -7.31 21.51
CA THR A 248 56.06 -6.94 22.45
C THR A 248 57.14 -7.99 22.68
N GLN A 249 57.02 -9.22 22.16
CA GLN A 249 58.04 -10.28 22.33
C GLN A 249 58.40 -10.98 21.02
N SER A 250 59.71 -11.08 20.77
CA SER A 250 60.33 -11.67 19.58
C SER A 250 60.30 -13.21 19.53
N SER A 251 59.33 -13.86 20.17
CA SER A 251 59.25 -15.34 20.22
C SER A 251 57.83 -15.83 19.95
N PHE A 252 57.66 -16.48 18.79
CA PHE A 252 56.43 -17.13 18.38
C PHE A 252 56.30 -18.47 19.09
N ILE A 253 55.44 -18.54 20.12
CA ILE A 253 54.99 -19.82 20.68
C ILE A 253 53.48 -19.86 20.57
N SER A 254 52.94 -20.54 19.56
CA SER A 254 51.53 -20.93 19.56
C SER A 254 51.32 -22.30 18.93
N ASN A 255 50.61 -23.17 19.66
CA ASN A 255 50.14 -24.47 19.19
C ASN A 255 48.89 -24.36 18.30
N GLU A 256 48.39 -23.14 18.06
CA GLU A 256 47.25 -22.86 17.18
C GLU A 256 47.72 -21.89 16.10
N THR A 257 47.55 -22.29 14.84
CA THR A 257 47.92 -21.52 13.66
C THR A 257 46.68 -21.33 12.80
N CYS A 258 46.37 -20.10 12.39
CA CYS A 258 45.23 -19.85 11.52
C CYS A 258 45.63 -20.17 10.09
N ARG A 259 45.03 -21.22 9.51
CA ARG A 259 45.34 -21.66 8.15
C ARG A 259 44.22 -21.29 7.18
N CYS A 260 44.60 -20.67 6.06
CA CYS A 260 43.66 -20.14 5.08
C CYS A 260 42.93 -21.19 4.25
N ASP A 261 43.27 -22.48 4.37
CA ASP A 261 42.49 -23.59 3.80
C ASP A 261 41.32 -24.03 4.68
N HIS A 262 41.38 -23.74 5.98
CA HIS A 262 40.32 -24.08 6.93
C HIS A 262 39.35 -22.93 7.16
N THR A 263 39.83 -21.69 7.15
CA THR A 263 38.97 -20.52 7.30
C THR A 263 39.52 -19.30 6.56
N SER A 264 38.63 -18.54 5.93
CA SER A 264 38.89 -17.22 5.34
C SER A 264 38.97 -16.11 6.41
N SER A 265 38.49 -16.39 7.63
CA SER A 265 38.30 -15.42 8.71
C SER A 265 39.56 -15.12 9.52
N CYS A 266 40.70 -15.71 9.17
CA CYS A 266 41.99 -15.38 9.78
C CYS A 266 42.31 -13.90 9.55
N ILE A 267 42.24 -13.10 10.60
CA ILE A 267 42.58 -11.68 10.59
C ILE A 267 43.51 -11.33 11.76
N TYR A 268 44.40 -10.37 11.53
CA TYR A 268 45.43 -9.93 12.46
C TYR A 268 45.67 -8.42 12.32
N PRO A 269 46.09 -7.73 13.39
CA PRO A 269 46.45 -6.33 13.32
C PRO A 269 47.57 -6.10 12.29
N ALA A 270 47.38 -5.12 11.42
CA ALA A 270 48.36 -4.77 10.40
C ALA A 270 49.56 -4.05 11.03
N GLY A 271 50.77 -4.48 10.67
CA GLY A 271 52.02 -3.86 11.14
C GLY A 271 52.94 -3.50 9.98
N ILE A 272 53.76 -2.48 10.17
CA ILE A 272 54.88 -2.16 9.29
C ILE A 272 56.15 -2.69 9.96
N TYR A 273 56.88 -3.58 9.29
CA TYR A 273 58.03 -4.28 9.87
C TYR A 273 59.36 -3.87 9.20
N ASN A 274 60.46 -4.04 9.91
CA ASN A 274 61.80 -3.80 9.34
C ASN A 274 62.19 -4.95 8.40
N GLN A 275 62.41 -4.61 7.12
CA GLN A 275 62.69 -5.59 6.05
C GLN A 275 64.15 -6.08 6.02
N SER A 276 65.04 -5.44 6.77
CA SER A 276 66.50 -5.66 6.68
C SER A 276 66.97 -7.07 7.06
N LYS A 277 66.11 -7.92 7.63
CA LYS A 277 66.44 -9.27 8.13
C LYS A 277 65.68 -10.43 7.47
N ALA A 278 64.75 -10.17 6.54
CA ALA A 278 63.81 -11.18 6.04
C ALA A 278 64.24 -11.91 4.74
N ILE A 279 65.42 -11.63 4.20
CA ILE A 279 65.85 -12.16 2.89
C ILE A 279 66.55 -13.50 3.07
N VAL A 280 65.78 -14.59 3.12
CA VAL A 280 66.29 -15.94 2.79
C VAL A 280 65.32 -16.56 1.77
N PRO A 281 65.74 -16.79 0.50
CA PRO A 281 64.85 -17.17 -0.61
C PRO A 281 64.12 -18.51 -0.48
N ASN A 282 64.40 -19.32 0.55
CA ASN A 282 63.91 -20.70 0.65
C ASN A 282 63.25 -21.06 1.98
N GLU A 283 63.27 -20.16 2.97
CA GLU A 283 62.71 -20.43 4.30
C GLU A 283 61.44 -19.63 4.52
N VAL A 284 60.35 -20.37 4.64
CA VAL A 284 59.03 -19.87 4.99
C VAL A 284 59.09 -19.54 6.49
N PHE A 285 58.89 -18.27 6.84
CA PHE A 285 58.94 -17.65 8.18
C PHE A 285 60.34 -17.46 8.80
N LEU A 286 60.94 -16.28 8.56
CA LEU A 286 61.92 -15.74 9.52
C LEU A 286 61.19 -14.94 10.61
N PRO A 287 61.37 -15.27 11.90
CA PRO A 287 60.70 -14.65 13.04
C PRO A 287 61.28 -13.29 13.48
N ASP A 288 62.33 -12.79 12.82
CA ASP A 288 63.11 -11.63 13.32
C ASP A 288 62.75 -10.28 12.66
N ALA A 289 61.54 -10.14 12.13
CA ALA A 289 61.06 -8.85 11.62
C ALA A 289 60.62 -7.96 12.79
N SER A 290 61.40 -6.94 13.14
CA SER A 290 61.04 -6.00 14.21
C SER A 290 59.88 -5.10 13.76
N LEU A 291 58.81 -5.05 14.55
CA LEU A 291 57.70 -4.13 14.34
C LEU A 291 58.18 -2.68 14.45
N LEU A 292 57.95 -1.88 13.41
CA LEU A 292 58.22 -0.45 13.40
C LEU A 292 57.00 0.35 13.84
N PHE A 293 55.82 -0.06 13.38
CA PHE A 293 54.57 0.62 13.66
C PHE A 293 53.38 -0.33 13.48
N ALA A 294 52.51 -0.44 14.47
CA ALA A 294 51.20 -1.06 14.30
C ALA A 294 50.24 -0.02 13.73
N VAL A 295 49.51 -0.35 12.67
CA VAL A 295 48.51 0.54 12.06
C VAL A 295 47.20 0.36 12.82
N PRO A 296 46.80 1.30 13.69
CA PRO A 296 45.62 1.14 14.54
C PRO A 296 44.36 0.89 13.70
N GLY A 297 43.57 -0.10 14.13
CA GLY A 297 42.29 -0.45 13.53
C GLY A 297 42.36 -1.23 12.22
N PHE A 298 43.51 -1.25 11.56
CA PHE A 298 43.67 -1.88 10.26
C PHE A 298 44.09 -3.35 10.41
N GLN A 299 43.50 -4.23 9.61
CA GLN A 299 43.70 -5.68 9.69
C GLN A 299 44.29 -6.22 8.39
N VAL A 300 45.01 -7.33 8.51
CA VAL A 300 45.56 -8.16 7.43
C VAL A 300 45.12 -9.60 7.63
N GLY A 301 45.06 -10.39 6.56
CA GLY A 301 44.54 -11.76 6.67
C GLY A 301 44.56 -12.53 5.36
N CYS A 302 43.92 -13.70 5.35
CA CYS A 302 43.89 -14.59 4.19
C CYS A 302 43.47 -13.88 2.90
N VAL A 303 42.38 -13.12 2.97
CA VAL A 303 41.82 -12.40 1.82
C VAL A 303 41.77 -10.90 2.14
N PRO A 304 42.34 -10.03 1.29
CA PRO A 304 42.35 -8.58 1.52
C PRO A 304 40.96 -7.98 1.74
N GLN A 305 39.95 -8.50 1.05
CA GLN A 305 38.55 -8.09 1.23
C GLN A 305 38.06 -8.36 2.66
N ASN A 306 38.23 -9.58 3.17
CA ASN A 306 37.75 -9.94 4.50
C ASN A 306 38.49 -9.15 5.59
N ALA A 307 39.81 -9.01 5.43
CA ALA A 307 40.63 -8.19 6.32
C ALA A 307 40.18 -6.72 6.32
N LEU A 308 39.90 -6.12 5.15
CA LEU A 308 39.36 -4.77 5.08
C LEU A 308 37.99 -4.65 5.76
N LEU A 309 37.06 -5.57 5.50
CA LEU A 309 35.72 -5.54 6.07
C LEU A 309 35.76 -5.59 7.62
N GLN A 310 36.73 -6.29 8.19
CA GLN A 310 36.94 -6.35 9.64
C GLN A 310 37.83 -5.23 10.19
N SER A 311 38.44 -4.42 9.32
CA SER A 311 39.20 -3.24 9.71
C SER A 311 38.29 -2.09 10.12
N THR A 312 38.79 -1.22 10.98
CA THR A 312 38.28 0.13 11.20
C THR A 312 39.17 1.13 10.44
N LEU A 313 38.72 2.38 10.32
CA LEU A 313 39.47 3.44 9.64
C LEU A 313 40.11 4.43 10.63
N GLU A 314 40.24 4.06 11.90
CA GLU A 314 40.64 4.97 12.99
C GLU A 314 41.97 5.70 12.74
N CYS A 315 42.99 5.01 12.21
CA CYS A 315 44.26 5.65 11.85
C CYS A 315 44.07 6.74 10.78
N PHE A 316 43.13 6.55 9.86
CA PHE A 316 42.86 7.47 8.75
C PHE A 316 42.00 8.67 9.18
N TYR A 317 41.48 8.68 10.40
CA TYR A 317 40.90 9.86 11.05
C TYR A 317 41.92 10.69 11.85
N ASN A 318 43.13 10.17 12.06
CA ASN A 318 44.17 10.81 12.85
C ASN A 318 45.37 11.19 11.97
N GLN A 319 45.57 12.50 11.75
CA GLN A 319 46.64 12.99 10.90
C GLN A 319 48.03 12.51 11.34
N SER A 320 48.31 12.48 12.65
CA SER A 320 49.61 11.99 13.16
C SER A 320 49.83 10.50 12.87
N CYS A 321 48.78 9.68 12.89
CA CYS A 321 48.86 8.28 12.51
C CYS A 321 49.13 8.12 11.00
N LEU A 322 48.38 8.85 10.18
CA LEU A 322 48.53 8.87 8.73
C LEU A 322 49.93 9.32 8.30
N ASP A 323 50.49 10.36 8.92
CA ASP A 323 51.84 10.86 8.62
C ASP A 323 52.92 9.80 8.85
N ILE A 324 52.77 8.96 9.88
CA ILE A 324 53.67 7.83 10.15
C ILE A 324 53.54 6.78 9.03
N VAL A 325 52.31 6.45 8.63
CA VAL A 325 52.06 5.51 7.52
C VAL A 325 52.69 6.03 6.23
N ILE A 326 52.47 7.29 5.87
CA ILE A 326 53.04 7.92 4.67
C ILE A 326 54.56 7.83 4.70
N LYS A 327 55.18 8.20 5.83
CA LYS A 327 56.64 8.16 6.00
C LYS A 327 57.22 6.76 5.84
N LEU A 328 56.59 5.74 6.43
CA LEU A 328 57.10 4.36 6.45
C LEU A 328 56.78 3.56 5.18
N THR A 329 55.78 3.99 4.43
CA THR A 329 55.42 3.39 3.13
C THR A 329 56.08 4.07 1.95
N GLY A 330 56.52 5.33 2.09
CA GLY A 330 56.97 6.14 0.97
C GLY A 330 55.81 6.61 0.08
N ALA A 331 54.57 6.55 0.58
CA ALA A 331 53.37 6.98 -0.13
C ALA A 331 53.34 8.50 -0.34
N LEU A 332 52.40 8.96 -1.17
CA LEU A 332 52.28 10.38 -1.51
C LEU A 332 51.94 11.25 -0.28
N PRO A 333 52.66 12.39 -0.06
CA PRO A 333 52.48 13.23 1.12
C PRO A 333 51.24 14.14 1.09
N THR A 334 50.50 14.19 0.00
CA THR A 334 49.36 15.12 -0.22
C THR A 334 48.00 14.56 0.26
N VAL A 335 48.00 13.54 1.11
CA VAL A 335 46.78 12.91 1.63
C VAL A 335 46.48 13.41 3.04
N HIS A 336 45.22 13.83 3.25
CA HIS A 336 44.75 14.33 4.54
C HIS A 336 43.86 13.31 5.25
N ALA A 337 43.90 13.32 6.57
CA ALA A 337 43.02 12.51 7.40
C ALA A 337 41.54 12.87 7.18
N LEU A 338 40.67 11.88 7.36
CA LEU A 338 39.23 12.04 7.40
C LEU A 338 38.85 13.00 8.54
N ASN A 339 37.75 13.73 8.35
CA ASN A 339 37.32 14.73 9.31
C ASN A 339 36.58 14.06 10.48
N MET A 340 37.22 14.07 11.65
CA MET A 340 36.62 13.59 12.91
C MET A 340 35.43 14.45 13.37
N SER A 341 35.41 15.73 12.99
CA SER A 341 34.38 16.69 13.41
C SER A 341 33.16 16.75 12.49
N SER A 342 33.16 16.03 11.37
CA SER A 342 31.97 15.93 10.53
C SER A 342 30.93 15.04 11.20
N SER A 343 29.66 15.43 11.13
CA SER A 343 28.54 14.61 11.60
C SER A 343 28.45 13.31 10.79
N SER A 344 28.97 12.22 11.35
CA SER A 344 28.77 10.85 10.85
C SER A 344 27.93 10.06 11.84
N ARG A 345 27.11 9.13 11.34
CA ARG A 345 26.40 8.17 12.20
C ARG A 345 27.27 6.98 12.59
N PHE A 346 28.48 6.88 12.04
CA PHE A 346 29.43 5.81 12.33
C PHE A 346 30.60 6.37 13.12
N ASP A 347 30.92 5.73 14.24
CA ASP A 347 32.13 6.05 15.00
C ASP A 347 33.38 5.62 14.20
N PRO A 348 34.53 6.31 14.29
CA PRO A 348 35.80 5.87 13.70
C PRO A 348 36.20 4.43 14.00
N THR A 349 35.77 3.85 15.13
CA THR A 349 36.02 2.45 15.50
C THR A 349 35.00 1.48 14.87
N THR A 350 34.06 1.98 14.06
CA THR A 350 33.12 1.13 13.32
C THR A 350 33.87 0.40 12.22
N THR A 351 33.60 -0.90 12.07
CA THR A 351 34.23 -1.70 11.02
C THR A 351 33.70 -1.34 9.64
N VAL A 352 34.54 -1.48 8.61
CA VAL A 352 34.14 -1.22 7.22
C VAL A 352 32.97 -2.12 6.80
N SER A 353 32.85 -3.34 7.33
CA SER A 353 31.71 -4.22 7.08
C SER A 353 30.39 -3.57 7.51
N VAL A 354 30.33 -2.99 8.71
CA VAL A 354 29.09 -2.38 9.21
C VAL A 354 28.71 -1.16 8.37
N ILE A 355 29.70 -0.37 7.95
CA ILE A 355 29.49 0.78 7.07
C ILE A 355 29.03 0.32 5.68
N PHE A 356 29.64 -0.74 5.14
CA PHE A 356 29.31 -1.30 3.83
C PHE A 356 27.94 -1.99 3.79
N ASP A 357 27.59 -2.77 4.83
CA ASP A 357 26.27 -3.40 5.01
C ASP A 357 25.14 -2.37 5.10
N GLN A 358 25.49 -1.11 5.24
CA GLN A 358 24.63 0.06 5.23
C GLN A 358 24.81 0.91 3.95
N LEU A 359 25.34 0.32 2.87
CA LEU A 359 25.62 0.94 1.57
C LEU A 359 26.52 2.18 1.66
N MET A 360 27.43 2.24 2.63
CA MET A 360 28.24 3.43 2.88
C MET A 360 27.40 4.70 3.04
N LEU A 361 26.15 4.61 3.52
CA LEU A 361 25.24 5.75 3.63
C LEU A 361 25.28 6.38 5.01
N GLU A 362 25.40 7.70 5.06
CA GLU A 362 25.27 8.51 6.28
C GLU A 362 23.80 8.85 6.54
N SER A 363 23.11 9.36 5.52
CA SER A 363 21.73 9.79 5.64
C SER A 363 20.97 9.73 4.32
N TRP A 364 19.65 9.64 4.45
CA TRP A 364 18.69 9.79 3.36
C TRP A 364 17.97 11.13 3.56
N HIS A 365 18.27 12.12 2.71
CA HIS A 365 17.48 13.36 2.70
C HIS A 365 16.32 13.21 1.72
N ASN A 366 15.15 12.87 2.27
CA ASN A 366 13.96 12.56 1.49
C ASN A 366 12.95 13.69 1.59
N SER A 367 12.28 14.00 0.49
CA SER A 367 11.20 14.97 0.47
C SER A 367 10.06 14.51 -0.43
N ALA A 368 8.84 14.93 -0.06
CA ALA A 368 7.63 14.66 -0.83
C ALA A 368 6.82 15.95 -0.96
N ASP A 369 6.33 16.21 -2.17
CA ASP A 369 5.56 17.41 -2.48
C ASP A 369 4.06 17.08 -2.58
N PHE A 370 3.33 17.38 -1.50
CA PHE A 370 1.87 17.24 -1.48
C PHE A 370 1.18 18.16 -2.50
N ALA A 371 1.72 19.36 -2.76
CA ALA A 371 1.13 20.28 -3.73
C ALA A 371 1.29 19.74 -5.15
N ALA A 372 2.46 19.16 -5.47
CA ALA A 372 2.66 18.44 -6.72
C ALA A 372 1.71 17.24 -6.84
N TYR A 373 1.59 16.41 -5.80
CA TYR A 373 0.64 15.31 -5.75
C TYR A 373 -0.80 15.76 -6.03
N PHE A 374 -1.29 16.77 -5.30
CA PHE A 374 -2.67 17.23 -5.42
C PHE A 374 -2.94 17.87 -6.79
N ARG A 375 -1.95 18.60 -7.34
CA ARG A 375 -2.02 19.18 -8.68
C ARG A 375 -2.08 18.10 -9.77
N ILE A 376 -1.39 16.98 -9.61
CA ILE A 376 -1.45 15.86 -10.55
C ILE A 376 -2.77 15.11 -10.39
N CYS A 377 -3.18 14.78 -9.16
CA CYS A 377 -4.48 14.15 -8.90
C CYS A 377 -5.65 15.00 -9.45
N ALA A 378 -5.58 16.33 -9.33
CA ALA A 378 -6.52 17.31 -9.92
C ALA A 378 -7.99 16.86 -9.87
N PRO A 379 -8.62 16.80 -8.69
CA PRO A 379 -9.99 16.33 -8.58
C PRO A 379 -10.97 17.29 -9.28
N LYS A 380 -11.69 16.80 -10.30
CA LYS A 380 -12.67 17.62 -11.05
C LYS A 380 -13.93 17.92 -10.26
N THR A 381 -14.38 16.96 -9.46
CA THR A 381 -15.57 17.10 -8.61
C THR A 381 -15.36 16.36 -7.29
N CYS A 382 -15.81 17.00 -6.21
CA CYS A 382 -15.92 16.41 -4.89
C CYS A 382 -17.39 16.37 -4.48
N SER A 383 -17.85 15.22 -4.01
CA SER A 383 -19.21 15.06 -3.52
C SER A 383 -19.19 14.64 -2.06
N TYR A 384 -20.01 15.27 -1.22
CA TYR A 384 -20.23 14.83 0.15
C TYR A 384 -21.72 14.83 0.46
N SER A 385 -22.12 13.98 1.40
CA SER A 385 -23.50 13.89 1.86
C SER A 385 -23.60 14.17 3.35
N TYR A 386 -24.68 14.82 3.74
CA TYR A 386 -25.02 15.04 5.14
C TYR A 386 -26.51 14.83 5.36
N GLN A 387 -26.88 14.48 6.59
CA GLN A 387 -28.27 14.28 6.97
C GLN A 387 -28.86 15.59 7.48
N GLN A 388 -29.94 16.04 6.85
CA GLN A 388 -30.71 17.19 7.30
C GLN A 388 -32.08 16.73 7.81
N ARG A 389 -32.46 17.19 9.01
CA ARG A 389 -33.83 17.06 9.54
C ARG A 389 -34.59 18.35 9.27
N PHE A 390 -35.92 18.26 9.17
CA PHE A 390 -36.81 19.41 8.96
C PHE A 390 -36.51 20.26 7.71
N TYR A 391 -36.70 19.69 6.52
CA TYR A 391 -36.61 20.45 5.28
C TYR A 391 -37.97 21.11 4.94
N ILE A 392 -38.09 22.41 5.23
CA ILE A 392 -39.34 23.18 5.13
C ILE A 392 -39.98 23.08 3.74
N ILE A 393 -39.18 23.18 2.67
CA ILE A 393 -39.69 23.11 1.29
C ILE A 393 -40.36 21.75 1.04
N TYR A 394 -39.79 20.67 1.56
CA TYR A 394 -40.41 19.34 1.47
C TYR A 394 -41.71 19.26 2.28
N ILE A 395 -41.73 19.78 3.51
CA ILE A 395 -42.94 19.79 4.35
C ILE A 395 -44.07 20.57 3.65
N VAL A 396 -43.78 21.75 3.10
CA VAL A 396 -44.77 22.57 2.37
C VAL A 396 -45.26 21.86 1.11
N THR A 397 -44.35 21.25 0.34
CA THR A 397 -44.71 20.50 -0.87
C THR A 397 -45.63 19.31 -0.54
N VAL A 398 -45.31 18.55 0.51
CA VAL A 398 -46.16 17.45 0.98
C VAL A 398 -47.52 17.97 1.45
N MET A 399 -47.56 19.05 2.24
CA MET A 399 -48.81 19.67 2.72
C MET A 399 -49.72 20.11 1.57
N THR A 400 -49.17 20.84 0.59
CA THR A 400 -49.93 21.29 -0.58
C THR A 400 -50.45 20.13 -1.43
N SER A 401 -49.65 19.06 -1.59
CA SER A 401 -50.06 17.89 -2.38
C SER A 401 -51.19 17.08 -1.73
N VAL A 402 -51.21 17.00 -0.39
CA VAL A 402 -52.20 16.20 0.36
C VAL A 402 -53.49 16.99 0.62
N PHE A 403 -53.41 18.31 0.78
CA PHE A 403 -54.55 19.16 1.17
C PHE A 403 -55.75 19.02 0.22
N GLY A 404 -55.53 19.00 -1.09
CA GLY A 404 -56.62 18.94 -2.08
C GLY A 404 -57.47 17.68 -1.98
N GLY A 405 -56.84 16.50 -1.92
CA GLY A 405 -57.54 15.22 -1.80
C GLY A 405 -58.15 15.01 -0.42
N LEU A 406 -57.38 15.32 0.64
CA LEU A 406 -57.81 15.14 2.01
C LEU A 406 -59.02 16.02 2.35
N SER A 407 -59.04 17.28 1.90
CA SER A 407 -60.15 18.20 2.12
C SER A 407 -61.45 17.69 1.52
N LYS A 408 -61.42 17.16 0.29
CA LYS A 408 -62.62 16.63 -0.37
C LYS A 408 -63.13 15.34 0.26
N VAL A 409 -62.23 14.42 0.63
CA VAL A 409 -62.59 13.16 1.31
C VAL A 409 -63.20 13.44 2.69
N LEU A 410 -62.57 14.30 3.49
CA LEU A 410 -63.09 14.67 4.81
C LEU A 410 -64.44 15.39 4.69
N ASN A 411 -64.63 16.24 3.67
CA ASN A 411 -65.90 16.95 3.47
C ASN A 411 -67.06 15.95 3.24
N MET A 412 -66.80 14.86 2.52
CA MET A 412 -67.79 13.80 2.28
C MET A 412 -67.98 12.85 3.48
N ALA A 413 -66.89 12.53 4.19
CA ALA A 413 -66.91 11.56 5.29
C ALA A 413 -67.49 12.13 6.59
N SER A 414 -67.25 13.42 6.90
CA SER A 414 -67.67 14.05 8.16
C SER A 414 -69.18 13.95 8.45
N PRO A 415 -70.09 14.27 7.51
CA PRO A 415 -71.54 14.16 7.79
C PRO A 415 -71.99 12.70 7.92
N LEU A 416 -71.31 11.76 7.25
CA LEU A 416 -71.58 10.33 7.38
C LEU A 416 -71.16 9.79 8.75
N LEU A 417 -69.98 10.20 9.23
CA LEU A 417 -69.47 9.84 10.55
C LEU A 417 -70.34 10.39 11.67
N VAL A 418 -70.78 11.66 11.56
CA VAL A 418 -71.70 12.27 12.53
C VAL A 418 -73.05 11.54 12.55
N LYS A 419 -73.64 11.25 11.38
CA LYS A 419 -74.90 10.48 11.31
C LYS A 419 -74.77 9.06 11.85
N LEU A 420 -73.63 8.40 11.61
CA LEU A 420 -73.35 7.08 12.14
C LEU A 420 -73.21 7.12 13.67
N PHE A 421 -72.47 8.10 14.19
CA PHE A 421 -72.26 8.31 15.62
C PHE A 421 -73.57 8.61 16.35
N LEU A 422 -74.39 9.52 15.82
CA LEU A 422 -75.69 9.85 16.40
C LEU A 422 -76.66 8.65 16.39
N ARG A 423 -76.66 7.83 15.33
CA ARG A 423 -77.46 6.58 15.28
C ARG A 423 -76.98 5.51 16.27
N LEU A 424 -75.70 5.49 16.61
CA LEU A 424 -75.14 4.56 17.60
C LEU A 424 -75.45 5.03 19.03
N CYS A 425 -75.49 6.35 19.29
CA CYS A 425 -75.85 6.92 20.58
C CYS A 425 -77.37 6.98 20.84
N SER A 426 -78.23 7.11 19.81
CA SER A 426 -79.69 7.24 19.96
C SER A 426 -80.42 5.93 20.32
N ARG A 427 -79.70 4.85 20.63
CA ARG A 427 -80.29 3.54 21.00
C ARG A 427 -80.35 3.28 22.51
N GLN A 428 -80.06 4.28 23.35
CA GLN A 428 -80.17 4.18 24.81
C GLN A 428 -81.09 5.27 25.38
N VAL A 429 -82.40 5.10 25.24
CA VAL A 429 -83.37 5.68 26.20
C VAL A 429 -84.50 4.67 26.42
N PRO A 430 -84.47 3.87 27.49
CA PRO A 430 -85.66 3.30 28.09
C PRO A 430 -86.28 4.33 29.04
N THR A 431 -87.57 4.55 28.89
CA THR A 431 -88.45 5.36 29.74
C THR A 431 -88.43 4.87 31.19
N ILE A 432 -88.38 5.83 32.12
CA ILE A 432 -88.53 5.65 33.55
C ILE A 432 -90.03 5.39 33.82
N GLU A 433 -90.36 4.19 34.29
CA GLU A 433 -91.53 3.95 35.15
C GLU A 433 -91.01 3.43 36.50
N THR A 434 -91.54 4.05 37.55
CA THR A 434 -91.37 3.76 38.96
C THR A 434 -91.84 2.34 39.31
N ASP A 435 -91.05 1.55 40.05
CA ASP A 435 -91.32 1.25 41.47
C ASP A 435 -90.28 0.26 42.08
N GLU A 436 -90.00 0.49 43.36
CA GLU A 436 -89.42 -0.34 44.44
C GLU A 436 -88.11 -1.17 44.33
N ARG A 437 -87.19 -0.84 45.28
CA ARG A 437 -86.36 -1.69 46.21
C ARG A 437 -85.86 -3.07 45.70
N ASP A 438 -84.58 -3.46 45.76
CA ASP A 438 -83.56 -3.32 46.79
C ASP A 438 -82.12 -3.55 46.24
N GLU A 439 -81.14 -3.06 47.01
CA GLU A 439 -79.74 -3.50 47.25
C GLU A 439 -79.24 -4.83 46.63
N LEU A 440 -77.95 -5.13 46.37
CA LEU A 440 -76.63 -4.51 46.47
C LEU A 440 -75.63 -5.56 45.90
N ASN A 441 -74.64 -5.11 45.12
CA ASN A 441 -73.35 -5.77 44.81
C ASN A 441 -73.27 -7.21 44.26
N THR A 442 -72.74 -7.34 43.04
CA THR A 442 -71.43 -7.98 42.74
C THR A 442 -71.13 -7.87 41.22
N SER A 443 -70.21 -7.02 40.78
CA SER A 443 -68.74 -7.21 40.70
C SER A 443 -68.24 -8.05 39.48
N LYS A 444 -67.74 -7.31 38.48
CA LYS A 444 -66.52 -7.57 37.68
C LYS A 444 -66.39 -8.77 36.73
N ILE A 445 -67.41 -9.59 36.48
CA ILE A 445 -67.36 -10.63 35.42
C ILE A 445 -67.96 -10.14 34.07
N ASN A 446 -68.54 -8.94 34.03
CA ASN A 446 -69.27 -8.43 32.85
C ASN A 446 -68.48 -7.53 31.90
N LEU A 447 -67.19 -7.24 32.12
CA LEU A 447 -66.43 -6.39 31.19
C LEU A 447 -65.81 -7.19 30.04
N PHE A 448 -65.27 -8.38 30.32
CA PHE A 448 -64.62 -9.23 29.31
C PHE A 448 -65.67 -9.91 28.40
N ASN A 449 -66.79 -10.36 28.96
CA ASN A 449 -67.93 -10.86 28.17
C ASN A 449 -68.66 -9.76 27.39
N ARG A 450 -68.61 -8.49 27.83
CA ARG A 450 -69.11 -7.35 27.02
C ARG A 450 -68.15 -6.96 25.89
N LEU A 451 -66.83 -7.07 26.08
CA LEU A 451 -65.84 -6.80 25.02
C LEU A 451 -65.78 -7.93 23.97
N LEU A 452 -65.88 -9.19 24.41
CA LEU A 452 -65.92 -10.35 23.50
C LEU A 452 -67.26 -10.43 22.75
N SER A 453 -68.39 -10.09 23.40
CA SER A 453 -69.67 -9.99 22.68
C SER A 453 -69.70 -8.78 21.74
N LEU A 454 -69.08 -7.65 22.07
CA LEU A 454 -68.92 -6.52 21.15
C LEU A 454 -68.06 -6.87 19.93
N LEU A 455 -66.97 -7.63 20.11
CA LEU A 455 -66.10 -8.05 19.00
C LEU A 455 -66.75 -9.10 18.09
N ILE A 456 -67.49 -10.07 18.65
CA ILE A 456 -68.23 -11.09 17.87
C ILE A 456 -69.46 -10.46 17.17
N PHE A 457 -70.14 -9.49 17.80
CA PHE A 457 -71.24 -8.74 17.18
C PHE A 457 -70.75 -7.80 16.07
N PHE A 458 -69.51 -7.27 16.18
CA PHE A 458 -68.86 -6.51 15.11
C PHE A 458 -68.35 -7.39 13.97
N ALA A 459 -67.90 -8.63 14.23
CA ALA A 459 -67.33 -9.50 13.19
C ALA A 459 -68.39 -10.24 12.35
N LEU A 460 -69.48 -10.74 12.95
CA LEU A 460 -70.53 -11.49 12.24
C LEU A 460 -71.70 -10.61 11.76
N GLY A 461 -71.94 -9.46 12.40
CA GLY A 461 -72.92 -8.47 11.94
C GLY A 461 -72.40 -7.56 10.82
N CYS A 462 -71.11 -7.62 10.50
CA CYS A 462 -70.49 -6.72 9.53
C CYS A 462 -70.83 -7.07 8.09
N HIS A 463 -70.99 -8.34 7.72
CA HIS A 463 -71.14 -8.68 6.30
C HIS A 463 -72.47 -8.16 5.72
N ASP A 464 -73.60 -8.42 6.39
CA ASP A 464 -74.92 -7.96 5.92
C ASP A 464 -75.12 -6.45 6.13
N ARG A 465 -74.50 -5.87 7.18
CA ARG A 465 -74.53 -4.41 7.40
C ARG A 465 -73.59 -3.66 6.43
N LEU A 466 -72.42 -4.19 6.13
CA LEU A 466 -71.51 -3.64 5.10
C LEU A 466 -72.13 -3.78 3.72
N TRP A 467 -72.85 -4.86 3.41
CA TRP A 467 -73.54 -4.99 2.13
C TRP A 467 -74.72 -4.04 2.02
N LYS A 468 -75.50 -3.83 3.10
CA LYS A 468 -76.55 -2.81 3.15
C LYS A 468 -76.00 -1.38 3.11
N ILE A 469 -74.85 -1.12 3.76
CA ILE A 469 -74.16 0.18 3.72
C ILE A 469 -73.52 0.40 2.34
N ALA A 470 -72.91 -0.62 1.73
CA ALA A 470 -72.35 -0.55 0.38
C ALA A 470 -73.44 -0.38 -0.66
N ARG A 471 -74.58 -1.06 -0.52
CA ARG A 471 -75.75 -0.89 -1.38
C ARG A 471 -76.41 0.48 -1.20
N PHE A 472 -76.50 0.98 0.03
CA PHE A 472 -76.97 2.34 0.32
C PHE A 472 -76.00 3.40 -0.22
N ALA A 473 -74.70 3.21 -0.04
CA ALA A 473 -73.67 4.07 -0.58
C ALA A 473 -73.65 4.04 -2.11
N TYR A 474 -73.87 2.87 -2.73
CA TYR A 474 -73.98 2.69 -4.18
C TYR A 474 -75.23 3.40 -4.75
N LEU A 475 -76.39 3.23 -4.11
CA LEU A 475 -77.63 3.94 -4.47
C LEU A 475 -77.52 5.46 -4.28
N LYS A 476 -76.78 5.91 -3.26
CA LYS A 476 -76.52 7.34 -3.04
C LYS A 476 -75.42 7.89 -3.96
N ALA A 477 -74.50 7.04 -4.41
CA ALA A 477 -73.47 7.39 -5.40
C ALA A 477 -74.07 7.54 -6.81
N THR A 478 -75.08 6.75 -7.18
CA THR A 478 -75.77 6.89 -8.49
C THR A 478 -76.69 8.10 -8.57
N THR A 479 -77.13 8.61 -7.42
CA THR A 479 -77.95 9.83 -7.26
C THR A 479 -77.13 11.04 -6.77
N LEU A 480 -75.80 10.90 -6.69
CA LEU A 480 -74.91 11.92 -6.16
C LEU A 480 -74.91 13.15 -7.08
N ASN A 481 -75.35 14.27 -6.52
CA ASN A 481 -75.31 15.58 -7.16
C ASN A 481 -74.48 16.54 -6.29
N LEU A 482 -73.18 16.62 -6.59
CA LEU A 482 -72.21 17.53 -5.97
C LEU A 482 -72.51 19.02 -6.26
N PHE A 483 -73.37 19.35 -7.22
CA PHE A 483 -73.70 20.71 -7.65
C PHE A 483 -75.21 21.00 -7.50
N LYS A 484 -75.78 20.62 -6.35
CA LYS A 484 -77.23 20.66 -6.08
C LYS A 484 -77.80 22.08 -6.09
N THR A 485 -77.01 23.10 -5.73
CA THR A 485 -77.46 24.49 -5.56
C THR A 485 -77.26 25.38 -6.79
N THR A 486 -76.49 24.93 -7.78
CA THR A 486 -76.07 25.78 -8.92
C THR A 486 -77.00 25.69 -10.13
N PHE A 487 -77.82 24.65 -10.23
CA PHE A 487 -78.68 24.39 -11.39
C PHE A 487 -80.12 24.11 -10.98
N THR A 488 -81.08 24.79 -11.59
CA THR A 488 -82.53 24.61 -11.34
C THR A 488 -83.05 23.23 -11.77
N ASN A 489 -82.33 22.54 -12.65
CA ASN A 489 -82.67 21.21 -13.13
C ASN A 489 -81.76 20.14 -12.52
N VAL A 490 -82.35 19.28 -11.68
CA VAL A 490 -81.67 18.21 -10.93
C VAL A 490 -80.83 17.29 -11.84
N LYS A 491 -81.27 17.05 -13.09
CA LYS A 491 -80.51 16.23 -14.04
C LYS A 491 -79.18 16.85 -14.42
N HIS A 492 -79.10 18.18 -14.57
CA HIS A 492 -77.87 18.87 -14.94
C HIS A 492 -76.81 18.80 -13.84
N GLY A 493 -77.21 18.91 -12.57
CA GLY A 493 -76.30 18.73 -11.44
C GLY A 493 -75.74 17.30 -11.36
N ILE A 494 -76.57 16.29 -11.63
CA ILE A 494 -76.11 14.88 -11.70
C ILE A 494 -75.10 14.68 -12.84
N TYR A 495 -75.35 15.25 -14.03
CA TYR A 495 -74.39 15.17 -15.14
C TYR A 495 -73.08 15.90 -14.83
N SER A 496 -73.16 17.10 -14.24
CA SER A 496 -71.98 17.88 -13.85
C SER A 496 -71.14 17.15 -12.79
N THR A 497 -71.80 16.45 -11.86
CA THR A 497 -71.15 15.59 -10.85
C THR A 497 -70.41 14.42 -11.48
N ARG A 498 -71.02 13.75 -12.47
CA ARG A 498 -70.37 12.66 -13.20
C ARG A 498 -69.16 13.15 -14.00
N ILE A 499 -69.29 14.30 -14.67
CA ILE A 499 -68.18 14.93 -15.40
C ILE A 499 -67.05 15.31 -14.42
N TYR A 500 -67.37 15.91 -13.27
CA TYR A 500 -66.38 16.24 -12.25
C TYR A 500 -65.66 15.00 -11.70
N ILE A 501 -66.37 13.92 -11.41
CA ILE A 501 -65.76 12.66 -10.94
C ILE A 501 -64.86 12.06 -12.03
N ILE A 502 -65.29 12.08 -13.30
CA ILE A 502 -64.46 11.62 -14.42
C ILE A 502 -63.21 12.50 -14.54
N LEU A 503 -63.34 13.82 -14.50
CA LEU A 503 -62.20 14.75 -14.54
C LEU A 503 -61.28 14.59 -13.33
N LEU A 504 -61.81 14.30 -12.15
CA LEU A 504 -61.04 14.01 -10.94
C LEU A 504 -60.25 12.71 -11.09
N LEU A 505 -60.89 11.64 -11.58
CA LEU A 505 -60.21 10.36 -11.83
C LEU A 505 -59.16 10.48 -12.93
N VAL A 506 -59.44 11.23 -13.99
CA VAL A 506 -58.48 11.56 -15.04
C VAL A 506 -57.34 12.41 -14.48
N GLY A 507 -57.62 13.41 -13.65
CA GLY A 507 -56.62 14.26 -13.00
C GLY A 507 -55.74 13.48 -12.01
N ILE A 508 -56.32 12.57 -11.23
CA ILE A 508 -55.59 11.62 -10.39
C ILE A 508 -54.73 10.71 -11.26
N GLY A 509 -55.27 10.20 -12.39
CA GLY A 509 -54.53 9.41 -13.37
C GLY A 509 -53.34 10.15 -13.97
N ILE A 510 -53.51 11.42 -14.33
CA ILE A 510 -52.43 12.28 -14.83
C ILE A 510 -51.40 12.53 -13.72
N LEU A 511 -51.83 12.79 -12.49
CA LEU A 511 -50.94 12.97 -11.33
C LEU A 511 -50.18 11.69 -11.00
N THR A 512 -50.81 10.50 -11.05
CA THR A 512 -50.09 9.24 -10.88
C THR A 512 -49.14 8.97 -12.04
N ILE A 513 -49.50 9.29 -13.28
CA ILE A 513 -48.59 9.23 -14.43
C ILE A 513 -47.40 10.20 -14.25
N TYR A 514 -47.65 11.41 -13.75
CA TYR A 514 -46.58 12.39 -13.49
C TYR A 514 -45.70 11.99 -12.30
N SER A 515 -46.30 11.42 -11.24
CA SER A 515 -45.60 10.89 -10.06
C SER A 515 -44.79 9.64 -10.40
N THR A 516 -45.25 8.82 -11.35
CA THR A 516 -44.52 7.65 -11.86
C THR A 516 -43.44 8.04 -12.87
N LYS A 517 -43.54 9.22 -13.51
CA LYS A 517 -42.45 9.83 -14.28
C LYS A 517 -41.32 10.41 -13.41
N ARG A 518 -41.32 10.19 -12.09
CA ARG A 518 -40.16 10.48 -11.25
C ARG A 518 -38.97 9.69 -11.81
N THR A 519 -38.00 10.39 -12.36
CA THR A 519 -36.77 9.79 -12.86
C THR A 519 -36.01 9.18 -11.70
N ILE A 520 -36.17 7.87 -11.52
CA ILE A 520 -35.36 7.07 -10.62
C ILE A 520 -34.07 6.77 -11.37
N SER A 521 -32.94 7.25 -10.85
CA SER A 521 -31.64 6.82 -11.35
C SER A 521 -31.42 5.38 -10.92
N ILE A 522 -31.69 4.43 -11.82
CA ILE A 522 -31.47 3.01 -11.58
C ILE A 522 -30.01 2.71 -11.91
N LYS A 523 -29.27 2.20 -10.92
CA LYS A 523 -27.90 1.71 -11.13
C LYS A 523 -27.98 0.29 -11.69
N ILE A 524 -27.79 0.15 -13.00
CA ILE A 524 -27.67 -1.17 -13.65
C ILE A 524 -26.22 -1.65 -13.47
N ILE A 525 -26.04 -2.82 -12.87
CA ILE A 525 -24.73 -3.44 -12.67
C ILE A 525 -24.63 -4.61 -13.63
N VAL A 526 -23.78 -4.48 -14.66
CA VAL A 526 -23.43 -5.58 -15.56
C VAL A 526 -22.22 -6.28 -14.98
N GLN A 527 -22.37 -7.55 -14.62
CA GLN A 527 -21.29 -8.37 -14.10
C GLN A 527 -20.46 -8.92 -15.27
N ASN A 528 -19.15 -8.65 -15.27
CA ASN A 528 -18.18 -9.15 -16.26
C ASN A 528 -18.61 -8.97 -17.74
N PRO A 529 -18.77 -7.72 -18.22
CA PRO A 529 -19.05 -7.47 -19.64
C PRO A 529 -17.90 -7.99 -20.51
N ASN A 530 -18.23 -8.63 -21.65
CA ASN A 530 -17.22 -8.97 -22.66
C ASN A 530 -16.81 -7.72 -23.46
N SER A 531 -15.74 -7.81 -24.27
CA SER A 531 -15.19 -6.65 -25.01
C SER A 531 -16.23 -5.99 -25.93
N SER A 532 -17.02 -6.79 -26.65
CA SER A 532 -18.03 -6.26 -27.58
C SER A 532 -19.20 -5.60 -26.86
N GLN A 533 -19.68 -6.17 -25.75
CA GLN A 533 -20.71 -5.57 -24.90
C GLN A 533 -20.23 -4.27 -24.27
N PHE A 534 -18.97 -4.20 -23.84
CA PHE A 534 -18.39 -2.97 -23.32
C PHE A 534 -18.37 -1.88 -24.39
N GLU A 535 -17.90 -2.20 -25.60
CA GLU A 535 -17.88 -1.25 -26.72
C GLU A 535 -19.27 -0.74 -27.09
N GLU A 536 -20.28 -1.62 -27.10
CA GLU A 536 -21.66 -1.25 -27.38
C GLU A 536 -22.24 -0.34 -26.29
N LEU A 537 -22.03 -0.68 -25.02
CA LEU A 537 -22.46 0.15 -23.88
C LEU A 537 -21.74 1.50 -23.86
N TYR A 538 -20.45 1.54 -24.22
CA TYR A 538 -19.67 2.77 -24.29
C TYR A 538 -20.15 3.69 -25.41
N LYS A 539 -20.56 3.13 -26.56
CA LYS A 539 -21.19 3.89 -27.65
C LYS A 539 -22.52 4.53 -27.23
N ILE A 540 -23.35 3.82 -26.47
CA ILE A 540 -24.67 4.30 -26.07
C ILE A 540 -24.59 5.28 -24.87
N TYR A 541 -23.69 5.04 -23.92
CA TYR A 541 -23.62 5.77 -22.64
C TYR A 541 -22.22 6.32 -22.29
N PRO A 542 -21.56 7.10 -23.17
CA PRO A 542 -20.16 7.47 -23.00
C PRO A 542 -19.89 8.33 -21.75
N SER A 543 -20.85 9.14 -21.32
CA SER A 543 -20.67 10.10 -20.22
C SER A 543 -21.02 9.56 -18.82
N ILE A 544 -21.73 8.43 -18.75
CA ILE A 544 -22.25 7.87 -17.48
C ILE A 544 -21.80 6.43 -17.21
N LEU A 545 -21.24 5.74 -18.22
CA LEU A 545 -20.72 4.39 -18.05
C LEU A 545 -19.48 4.41 -17.14
N SER A 546 -19.60 3.75 -16.00
CA SER A 546 -18.50 3.56 -15.05
C SER A 546 -18.17 2.08 -14.99
N CYS A 547 -17.09 1.68 -15.66
CA CYS A 547 -16.56 0.32 -15.62
C CYS A 547 -15.31 0.28 -14.75
N PRO A 548 -15.46 0.11 -13.43
CA PRO A 548 -14.30 -0.13 -12.59
C PRO A 548 -13.67 -1.46 -13.02
N CYS A 549 -12.37 -1.45 -13.28
CA CYS A 549 -11.64 -2.68 -13.58
C CYS A 549 -11.71 -3.61 -12.36
N ARG A 550 -11.90 -4.91 -12.58
CA ARG A 550 -11.86 -5.93 -11.51
C ARG A 550 -10.49 -5.96 -10.82
N ARG A 551 -9.44 -5.64 -11.56
CA ARG A 551 -8.07 -5.46 -11.07
C ARG A 551 -7.63 -4.04 -11.35
N ILE A 552 -6.96 -3.42 -10.39
CA ILE A 552 -6.44 -2.05 -10.49
C ILE A 552 -5.15 -2.02 -11.34
N SER A 553 -4.53 -3.19 -11.53
CA SER A 553 -3.35 -3.41 -12.36
C SER A 553 -3.52 -4.68 -13.19
N ILE A 554 -2.93 -4.70 -14.38
CA ILE A 554 -2.80 -5.87 -15.24
C ILE A 554 -1.30 -6.18 -15.30
N PRO A 555 -0.85 -7.40 -14.91
CA PRO A 555 0.55 -7.78 -15.03
C PRO A 555 1.03 -7.63 -16.47
N ARG A 556 2.18 -6.98 -16.63
CA ARG A 556 2.77 -6.70 -17.96
C ARG A 556 3.07 -7.99 -18.74
N SER A 557 3.38 -9.08 -18.04
CA SER A 557 3.62 -10.41 -18.62
C SER A 557 2.43 -10.96 -19.43
N ILE A 558 1.21 -10.49 -19.19
CA ILE A 558 0.01 -10.97 -19.89
C ILE A 558 -0.07 -10.42 -21.34
N PHE A 559 0.59 -9.30 -21.64
CA PHE A 559 0.46 -8.64 -22.95
C PHE A 559 1.78 -8.11 -23.53
N ALA A 560 2.90 -8.28 -22.84
CA ALA A 560 4.24 -7.95 -23.34
C ALA A 560 5.25 -9.00 -22.88
N TYR A 561 6.05 -9.51 -23.81
CA TYR A 561 7.19 -10.39 -23.53
C TYR A 561 8.49 -9.60 -23.65
N ASN A 562 9.46 -9.89 -22.78
CA ASN A 562 10.81 -9.36 -22.86
C ASN A 562 11.75 -10.47 -23.32
N GLU A 563 12.60 -10.19 -24.30
CA GLU A 563 13.70 -11.08 -24.69
C GLU A 563 14.96 -10.68 -23.90
N ILE A 564 15.53 -11.63 -23.15
CA ILE A 564 16.75 -11.39 -22.37
C ILE A 564 17.96 -11.60 -23.28
N GLN A 565 18.78 -10.58 -23.43
CA GLN A 565 20.09 -10.70 -24.07
C GLN A 565 21.18 -10.81 -23.01
N PHE A 566 21.88 -11.93 -22.99
CA PHE A 566 23.03 -12.14 -22.09
C PHE A 566 24.28 -11.45 -22.63
N HIS A 567 25.19 -11.07 -21.73
CA HIS A 567 26.47 -10.51 -22.13
C HIS A 567 27.25 -11.53 -22.99
N PRO A 568 27.92 -11.11 -24.09
CA PRO A 568 28.60 -12.02 -25.03
C PRO A 568 29.60 -12.99 -24.39
N ILE A 569 30.16 -12.63 -23.22
CA ILE A 569 31.09 -13.47 -22.47
C ILE A 569 30.45 -14.79 -22.02
N CYS A 570 29.16 -14.78 -21.63
CA CYS A 570 28.43 -15.97 -21.20
C CYS A 570 28.03 -16.88 -22.36
N THR A 571 27.97 -16.32 -23.56
CA THR A 571 27.78 -17.08 -24.81
C THR A 571 29.11 -17.41 -25.50
N SER A 572 30.25 -16.97 -24.95
CA SER A 572 31.55 -17.12 -25.61
C SER A 572 32.07 -18.56 -25.52
N HIS A 573 32.73 -19.01 -26.58
CA HIS A 573 33.42 -20.30 -26.59
C HIS A 573 34.54 -20.36 -25.55
N PHE A 574 35.16 -19.24 -25.18
CA PHE A 574 36.20 -19.18 -24.14
C PHE A 574 35.77 -19.71 -22.76
N ILE A 575 34.47 -19.67 -22.48
CA ILE A 575 33.90 -20.08 -21.18
C ILE A 575 33.16 -21.41 -21.29
N ARG A 576 32.55 -21.71 -22.44
CA ARG A 576 31.77 -22.94 -22.64
C ARG A 576 32.59 -24.12 -23.15
N ASP A 577 33.73 -23.87 -23.80
CA ASP A 577 34.57 -24.91 -24.41
C ASP A 577 35.62 -25.42 -23.42
N GLU A 578 35.57 -26.71 -23.11
CA GLU A 578 36.52 -27.37 -22.20
C GLU A 578 37.95 -27.41 -22.77
N HIS A 579 38.13 -27.29 -24.09
CA HIS A 579 39.46 -27.29 -24.72
C HIS A 579 40.32 -26.07 -24.34
N TRP A 580 39.70 -24.92 -24.04
CA TRP A 580 40.45 -23.78 -23.51
C TRP A 580 41.03 -24.09 -22.13
N PHE A 581 40.31 -24.83 -21.29
CA PHE A 581 40.77 -25.26 -19.97
C PHE A 581 41.94 -26.26 -20.09
N GLU A 582 41.94 -27.11 -21.12
CA GLU A 582 43.08 -28.00 -21.45
C GLU A 582 44.32 -27.22 -21.91
N TYR A 583 44.16 -26.10 -22.62
CA TYR A 583 45.28 -25.28 -23.07
C TYR A 583 46.04 -24.63 -21.90
N TRP A 584 45.36 -24.32 -20.81
CA TRP A 584 45.97 -23.80 -19.57
C TRP A 584 46.64 -24.89 -18.73
N THR A 585 46.37 -26.18 -18.98
CA THR A 585 47.00 -27.32 -18.30
C THR A 585 48.13 -27.98 -19.11
N MET A 586 48.37 -27.54 -20.35
CA MET A 586 49.45 -28.08 -21.20
C MET A 586 50.85 -27.85 -20.58
N LYS A 587 51.56 -28.96 -20.34
CA LYS A 587 52.99 -29.00 -19.98
C LYS A 587 53.83 -28.36 -21.09
N PHE A 588 54.84 -27.57 -20.70
CA PHE A 588 55.99 -27.35 -21.57
C PHE A 588 56.78 -28.65 -21.68
N LEU A 589 56.50 -29.42 -22.73
CA LEU A 589 57.44 -30.39 -23.27
C LEU A 589 58.45 -29.60 -24.11
N ASN A 590 59.54 -29.15 -23.49
CA ASN A 590 60.87 -29.20 -24.09
C ASN A 590 61.94 -28.76 -23.08
N GLY A 591 62.78 -29.74 -22.72
CA GLY A 591 63.88 -29.58 -21.78
C GLY A 591 65.06 -28.82 -22.39
N THR A 592 64.99 -27.50 -22.37
CA THR A 592 66.20 -26.67 -22.33
C THR A 592 66.26 -26.03 -20.95
N VAL A 593 67.11 -26.62 -20.12
CA VAL A 593 67.52 -26.12 -18.81
C VAL A 593 68.20 -24.77 -19.04
N ASP A 594 67.47 -23.68 -18.83
CA ASP A 594 68.09 -22.37 -18.65
C ASP A 594 68.59 -22.30 -17.20
N PRO A 595 69.90 -22.07 -16.95
CA PRO A 595 70.48 -22.09 -15.61
C PRO A 595 70.28 -20.74 -14.91
N ALA A 596 69.03 -20.30 -14.82
CA ALA A 596 68.56 -19.32 -13.87
C ALA A 596 67.03 -19.39 -13.89
N PRO A 597 66.36 -19.95 -12.86
CA PRO A 597 64.94 -19.74 -12.73
C PRO A 597 64.78 -18.26 -12.34
N SER A 598 64.71 -17.38 -13.33
CA SER A 598 64.07 -16.09 -13.14
C SER A 598 62.63 -16.41 -12.80
N PHE A 599 62.36 -16.48 -11.50
CA PHE A 599 61.02 -16.51 -10.93
C PHE A 599 60.20 -15.45 -11.68
N HIS A 600 59.28 -15.85 -12.55
CA HIS A 600 58.30 -14.94 -13.11
C HIS A 600 57.05 -15.06 -12.23
N TRP A 601 57.01 -14.22 -11.22
CA TRP A 601 56.06 -14.13 -10.11
C TRP A 601 54.60 -13.86 -10.52
N ALA A 602 54.27 -13.93 -11.82
CA ALA A 602 53.03 -13.45 -12.43
C ALA A 602 52.50 -14.37 -13.56
N ASP A 603 52.58 -15.69 -13.41
CA ASP A 603 52.05 -16.59 -14.45
C ASP A 603 50.52 -16.66 -14.41
N PHE A 604 49.89 -15.80 -15.23
CA PHE A 604 48.44 -15.75 -15.46
C PHE A 604 47.87 -17.12 -15.88
N ARG A 605 48.69 -18.02 -16.43
CA ARG A 605 48.21 -19.32 -16.94
C ARG A 605 47.57 -20.22 -15.89
N LYS A 606 48.03 -20.12 -14.63
CA LYS A 606 47.51 -20.97 -13.54
C LYS A 606 46.34 -20.35 -12.78
N ASN A 607 46.31 -19.02 -12.67
CA ASN A 607 45.19 -18.29 -12.07
C ASN A 607 44.03 -18.10 -13.05
N GLY A 608 44.32 -18.04 -14.35
CA GLY A 608 43.34 -17.92 -15.43
C GLY A 608 42.29 -19.02 -15.38
N LEU A 609 42.69 -20.29 -15.20
CA LEU A 609 41.76 -21.43 -15.09
C LEU A 609 40.69 -21.22 -14.01
N LYS A 610 41.10 -20.78 -12.81
CA LYS A 610 40.17 -20.52 -11.69
C LYS A 610 39.28 -19.31 -11.97
N ILE A 611 39.84 -18.27 -12.59
CA ILE A 611 39.08 -17.06 -12.99
C ILE A 611 38.03 -17.40 -14.06
N PHE A 612 38.39 -18.13 -15.11
CA PHE A 612 37.45 -18.50 -16.18
C PHE A 612 36.39 -19.48 -15.69
N ASN A 613 36.72 -20.42 -14.79
CA ASN A 613 35.73 -21.26 -14.12
C ASN A 613 34.75 -20.44 -13.28
N TYR A 614 35.21 -19.39 -12.59
CA TYR A 614 34.31 -18.48 -11.89
C TYR A 614 33.37 -17.75 -12.84
N VAL A 615 33.88 -17.18 -13.94
CA VAL A 615 33.01 -16.52 -14.92
C VAL A 615 32.01 -17.51 -15.52
N ARG A 616 32.38 -18.78 -15.72
CA ARG A 616 31.45 -19.85 -16.12
C ARG A 616 30.32 -20.05 -15.11
N ILE A 617 30.67 -20.26 -13.84
CA ILE A 617 29.70 -20.45 -12.76
C ILE A 617 28.77 -19.25 -12.64
N VAL A 618 29.30 -18.03 -12.72
CA VAL A 618 28.50 -16.79 -12.68
C VAL A 618 27.56 -16.70 -13.88
N CYS A 619 28.04 -17.03 -15.08
CA CYS A 619 27.20 -17.04 -16.30
C CYS A 619 26.09 -18.10 -16.22
N ASP A 620 26.38 -19.29 -15.73
CA ASP A 620 25.40 -20.37 -15.54
C ASP A 620 24.35 -19.97 -14.48
N LEU A 621 24.80 -19.32 -13.41
CA LEU A 621 23.94 -18.80 -12.34
C LEU A 621 23.01 -17.71 -12.86
N ILE A 622 23.53 -16.73 -13.61
CA ILE A 622 22.75 -15.66 -14.22
C ILE A 622 21.70 -16.25 -15.17
N THR A 623 22.08 -17.24 -15.97
CA THR A 623 21.18 -17.89 -16.93
C THR A 623 20.04 -18.63 -16.21
N GLN A 624 20.34 -19.40 -15.17
CA GLN A 624 19.34 -20.08 -14.35
C GLN A 624 18.41 -19.10 -13.64
N THR A 625 18.97 -18.03 -13.07
CA THR A 625 18.21 -16.99 -12.38
C THR A 625 17.27 -16.27 -13.34
N ALA A 626 17.73 -15.87 -14.53
CA ALA A 626 16.89 -15.26 -15.55
C ALA A 626 15.74 -16.20 -15.98
N SER A 627 16.03 -17.50 -16.17
CA SER A 627 15.00 -18.49 -16.53
C SER A 627 13.93 -18.66 -15.43
N TYR A 628 14.34 -18.60 -14.16
CA TYR A 628 13.42 -18.66 -13.02
C TYR A 628 12.52 -17.41 -12.96
N TYR A 629 13.08 -16.21 -13.08
CA TYR A 629 12.29 -14.97 -13.08
C TYR A 629 11.29 -14.90 -14.23
N LEU A 630 11.65 -15.40 -15.42
CA LEU A 630 10.72 -15.51 -16.53
C LEU A 630 9.53 -16.42 -16.18
N SER A 631 9.80 -17.59 -15.58
CA SER A 631 8.77 -18.54 -15.15
C SER A 631 7.92 -18.08 -13.95
N ALA A 632 8.49 -17.24 -13.07
CA ALA A 632 7.79 -16.67 -11.93
C ALA A 632 6.84 -15.53 -12.36
N SER A 633 7.22 -14.75 -13.39
CA SER A 633 6.37 -13.69 -13.96
C SER A 633 5.08 -14.22 -14.60
N GLU A 634 5.02 -15.51 -14.92
CA GLU A 634 3.84 -16.21 -15.43
C GLU A 634 2.83 -16.58 -14.31
N LYS A 635 3.23 -16.51 -13.02
CA LYS A 635 2.43 -16.99 -11.88
C LYS A 635 1.85 -15.90 -10.96
N GLU A 636 2.01 -14.61 -11.26
CA GLU A 636 1.47 -13.54 -10.41
C GLU A 636 -0.07 -13.36 -10.51
N ASP A 637 -0.80 -14.26 -9.85
CA ASP A 637 -2.11 -13.98 -9.26
C ASP A 637 -1.92 -13.97 -7.73
N PHE A 638 -1.75 -12.79 -7.10
CA PHE A 638 -2.19 -12.41 -5.74
C PHE A 638 -1.41 -11.19 -5.20
N PHE A 639 -1.86 -9.97 -5.53
CA PHE A 639 -1.45 -8.77 -4.79
C PHE A 639 -2.31 -8.61 -3.53
N ALA A 640 -1.93 -9.30 -2.46
CA ALA A 640 -2.40 -9.03 -1.10
C ALA A 640 -1.52 -9.70 -0.03
N ALA A 641 -0.20 -9.47 -0.04
CA ALA A 641 0.69 -9.55 1.13
C ALA A 641 2.14 -9.40 0.65
N GLU A 642 2.71 -8.22 0.83
CA GLU A 642 4.16 -8.01 0.70
C GLU A 642 4.80 -8.28 2.08
N PRO A 643 5.02 -9.56 2.42
CA PRO A 643 6.28 -9.96 3.07
C PRO A 643 6.86 -11.30 2.54
N THR A 644 6.31 -11.89 1.47
CA THR A 644 6.65 -13.27 1.05
C THR A 644 7.95 -13.42 0.24
N ARG A 645 8.48 -12.34 -0.39
CA ARG A 645 9.73 -12.43 -1.18
C ARG A 645 10.96 -12.86 -0.37
N THR A 646 11.05 -12.47 0.90
CA THR A 646 12.16 -12.86 1.79
C THR A 646 12.08 -14.31 2.25
N ALA A 647 10.86 -14.86 2.40
CA ALA A 647 10.68 -16.26 2.79
C ALA A 647 10.95 -17.20 1.61
N GLU A 648 10.48 -16.86 0.41
CA GLU A 648 10.77 -17.62 -0.81
C GLU A 648 12.24 -17.54 -1.21
N PHE A 649 12.91 -16.39 -1.06
CA PHE A 649 14.36 -16.30 -1.31
C PHE A 649 15.17 -17.11 -0.28
N ASN A 650 14.75 -17.16 0.99
CA ASN A 650 15.41 -17.98 2.00
C ASN A 650 15.21 -19.48 1.76
N GLU A 651 13.99 -19.93 1.38
CA GLU A 651 13.75 -21.31 0.94
C GLU A 651 14.55 -21.66 -0.31
N LEU A 652 14.68 -20.73 -1.26
CA LEU A 652 15.57 -20.87 -2.42
C LEU A 652 17.02 -20.99 -1.96
N THR A 653 17.59 -20.09 -1.15
CA THR A 653 18.98 -20.23 -0.69
C THR A 653 19.27 -21.56 0.01
N THR A 654 18.28 -22.12 0.72
CA THR A 654 18.42 -23.41 1.43
C THR A 654 18.32 -24.61 0.45
N ALA A 655 17.40 -24.56 -0.51
CA ALA A 655 17.30 -25.54 -1.60
C ALA A 655 18.48 -25.45 -2.59
N TRP A 656 19.14 -24.28 -2.67
CA TRP A 656 20.24 -24.01 -3.57
C TRP A 656 21.58 -24.41 -2.97
N SER A 657 21.82 -24.16 -1.67
CA SER A 657 22.98 -24.74 -0.95
C SER A 657 23.02 -26.26 -1.13
N SER A 658 21.88 -26.94 -0.94
CA SER A 658 21.79 -28.40 -1.10
C SER A 658 21.93 -28.89 -2.55
N SER A 659 21.47 -28.13 -3.56
CA SER A 659 21.65 -28.51 -4.97
C SER A 659 23.06 -28.22 -5.49
N LEU A 660 23.71 -27.17 -4.99
CA LEU A 660 25.09 -26.82 -5.30
C LEU A 660 26.06 -27.86 -4.71
N ASP A 661 25.82 -28.30 -3.46
CA ASP A 661 26.56 -29.41 -2.83
C ASP A 661 26.51 -30.68 -3.69
N ILE A 662 25.33 -31.05 -4.19
CA ILE A 662 25.14 -32.26 -5.02
C ILE A 662 25.82 -32.13 -6.39
N LYS A 663 25.80 -30.95 -7.03
CA LYS A 663 26.44 -30.75 -8.35
C LYS A 663 27.96 -30.62 -8.23
N VAL A 664 28.47 -29.99 -7.17
CA VAL A 664 29.90 -29.86 -6.88
C VAL A 664 30.50 -31.19 -6.43
N GLU A 665 29.79 -31.98 -5.61
CA GLU A 665 30.21 -33.35 -5.24
C GLU A 665 30.28 -34.26 -6.47
N ASN A 666 29.31 -34.17 -7.39
CA ASN A 666 29.34 -34.92 -8.64
C ASN A 666 30.43 -34.43 -9.60
N TYR A 667 30.73 -33.13 -9.65
CA TYR A 667 31.81 -32.57 -10.48
C TYR A 667 33.21 -32.88 -9.92
N LEU A 668 33.38 -32.92 -8.60
CA LEU A 668 34.60 -33.36 -7.93
C LEU A 668 34.80 -34.87 -8.07
N LYS A 669 33.75 -35.69 -7.97
CA LYS A 669 33.82 -37.13 -8.25
C LYS A 669 34.20 -37.43 -9.70
N TYR A 670 33.73 -36.62 -10.65
CA TYR A 670 34.07 -36.79 -12.07
C TYR A 670 35.53 -36.42 -12.38
N ASN A 671 36.07 -35.37 -11.74
CA ASN A 671 37.45 -34.95 -11.95
C ASN A 671 38.49 -35.75 -11.13
N LEU A 672 38.12 -36.30 -9.96
CA LEU A 672 38.96 -37.25 -9.23
C LEU A 672 39.03 -38.64 -9.89
N ALA A 673 38.14 -38.93 -10.84
CA ALA A 673 38.20 -40.15 -11.66
C ALA A 673 39.09 -40.01 -12.91
N ILE A 674 39.57 -38.78 -13.21
CA ILE A 674 40.39 -38.45 -14.39
C ILE A 674 41.86 -38.13 -14.00
N ILE A 675 42.16 -37.97 -12.71
CA ILE A 675 43.54 -37.93 -12.15
C ILE A 675 43.90 -39.34 -11.69
#